data_AF-A0A1I7TJ88-F1
#
_entry.id   AF-A0A1I7TJ88-F1
#
_cell.length_a   1.000
_cell.length_b   1.000
_cell.length_c   1.000
_cell.angle_alpha   90.00
_cell.angle_beta   90.00
_cell.angle_gamma   90.00
#
_symmetry.space_group_name_H-M   'P 1'
#
loop_
_entity.id
_entity.type
_entity.pdbx_description
1 polymer ?
#
loop_
_entity_poly.entity_id
_entity_poly.type
_entity_poly.pdbx_seq_one_letter_code
_entity_poly.pdbx_strand_id
1 'polypeptide(L)'
;MPPNRKKTKKPAPVAATKKPRKNQPVNKQEEEPAMDSDNNENVDISELKWDMSSEDMKKMMGVSLEFPLPGSVESDIKKSKIIALQRKLTLDLSRFNTGNYAAKRANLDRKLAKLTEGIWNRVPEMMVRGHYANFISHLMTYTELYNYAKFVYEKDYGHGKQSYIPCQLLDLFDDYFMTIDRCYKKGRANIADFSYMLLIRDRVVESFREHFTIGCPMLEMREIKTYTEDLPDRYQPYDYEWLSSSVVLGDYQVPFTKYLAASRINQMEITLKRAELVATHQDDDVDFIRRVRPPIPENANSAMNISKLVVNEETSVRTDFINCYNILRFSAGRIDTATNALLHLERFNEICGVVSRMKKKMIDEITYCENKYLKGRYRTIALLAQIDSLLLILQKVYAMYVDHKKGFYGIAVPELITTPLIELFRMAHEENFHKKEMNAIIQKQFDFVRNQMHYGIQVFFRKHEHHCRQFATVKPDVSEPEPQRRKLDVAPQNFPIEILQHVPRMFNVLNQQHAELDRLHIEKYKAKVAKANFDEYAIQRFRVNACKGCTSFYSNFNDVCTGSQSREAIETAKLEKQDIPPSKEIGRDIMIMANEVMERMEGVPHYVEINKALELEFCAELQGQRIRGKTYKTIALTFTEMLLMEITLSGIRTKYRKADTILVASEIAERLVDMYMDYVCKYSKNPPRRYRIKIDDDDRQGMVSSPEYLPESESEYATDEATDTREHPSNSDQHYIRVFNEVSNGPIEDISEDESSDDLNDDSSDVPDAIVNDFIDNVRRVVIWPDISDDLMNAPLD
;
A
#
# COMPACT_ATOMS: atom_id res chain seq x y z
N MET A 1 5.65 -32.42 66.25
CA MET A 1 5.14 -32.23 67.63
C MET A 1 3.91 -31.32 67.59
N PRO A 2 2.89 -31.53 68.45
CA PRO A 2 1.78 -30.57 68.69
C PRO A 2 2.24 -29.45 69.68
N PRO A 3 1.46 -28.42 70.10
CA PRO A 3 -0.02 -28.46 70.18
C PRO A 3 -0.88 -27.15 70.11
N ASN A 4 -2.21 -27.36 70.01
CA ASN A 4 -3.32 -26.66 70.73
C ASN A 4 -3.73 -25.19 70.37
N ARG A 5 -5.02 -24.76 70.52
CA ARG A 5 -6.36 -25.44 70.56
C ARG A 5 -7.54 -24.43 70.65
N LYS A 6 -8.79 -24.91 70.45
CA LYS A 6 -10.14 -24.33 70.81
C LYS A 6 -10.75 -23.34 69.77
N LYS A 7 -12.08 -23.28 69.51
CA LYS A 7 -13.24 -24.07 70.01
C LYS A 7 -14.52 -24.00 69.11
N THR A 8 -15.07 -25.17 68.75
CA THR A 8 -16.51 -25.61 68.71
C THR A 8 -17.70 -24.74 68.20
N LYS A 9 -18.33 -25.23 67.09
CA LYS A 9 -19.77 -25.52 66.81
C LYS A 9 -20.90 -24.44 66.72
N LYS A 10 -21.83 -24.72 65.76
CA LYS A 10 -23.16 -24.14 65.38
C LYS A 10 -24.24 -24.22 66.51
N PRO A 11 -25.47 -23.61 66.43
CA PRO A 11 -26.29 -23.21 65.24
C PRO A 11 -27.05 -21.85 65.30
N ALA A 12 -28.00 -21.62 64.36
CA ALA A 12 -28.88 -20.43 64.23
C ALA A 12 -30.22 -20.57 65.00
N PRO A 13 -31.03 -19.50 65.23
CA PRO A 13 -32.08 -19.12 64.25
C PRO A 13 -32.60 -17.64 64.21
N VAL A 14 -33.34 -17.34 63.14
CA VAL A 14 -34.54 -16.46 62.95
C VAL A 14 -34.97 -15.42 64.02
N ALA A 15 -35.30 -14.20 63.56
CA ALA A 15 -36.36 -13.33 64.11
C ALA A 15 -37.08 -12.55 62.98
N ALA A 16 -38.39 -12.24 63.12
CA ALA A 16 -39.18 -11.52 62.10
C ALA A 16 -40.49 -10.88 62.63
N THR A 17 -40.93 -9.78 62.00
CA THR A 17 -42.22 -9.08 62.22
C THR A 17 -42.83 -8.68 60.86
N LYS A 18 -43.89 -9.33 60.37
CA LYS A 18 -45.35 -9.14 60.66
C LYS A 18 -45.90 -7.82 60.03
N LYS A 19 -46.80 -7.83 59.02
CA LYS A 19 -48.20 -8.39 58.88
C LYS A 19 -49.30 -7.42 59.41
N PRO A 20 -50.59 -7.50 58.98
CA PRO A 20 -51.21 -8.16 57.80
C PRO A 20 -52.48 -7.44 57.18
N ARG A 21 -53.25 -8.18 56.34
CA ARG A 21 -54.74 -8.17 56.13
C ARG A 21 -55.35 -7.14 55.13
N LYS A 22 -56.41 -7.46 54.34
CA LYS A 22 -57.09 -8.76 53.99
C LYS A 22 -58.10 -8.60 52.82
N ASN A 23 -58.54 -9.73 52.23
CA ASN A 23 -59.80 -9.97 51.46
C ASN A 23 -59.97 -9.30 50.07
N GLN A 24 -60.76 -9.81 49.10
CA GLN A 24 -61.11 -11.19 48.65
C GLN A 24 -61.78 -11.12 47.22
N PRO A 25 -61.91 -12.23 46.44
CA PRO A 25 -62.34 -12.25 45.01
C PRO A 25 -63.77 -12.81 44.80
N VAL A 26 -64.18 -13.13 43.55
CA VAL A 26 -64.86 -14.41 43.13
C VAL A 26 -65.26 -14.46 41.62
N ASN A 27 -64.86 -15.55 40.93
CA ASN A 27 -65.46 -16.34 39.81
C ASN A 27 -66.13 -15.69 38.56
N LYS A 28 -66.28 -16.34 37.39
CA LYS A 28 -65.94 -17.71 36.88
C LYS A 28 -65.47 -17.58 35.39
N GLN A 29 -65.56 -18.50 34.39
CA GLN A 29 -66.21 -19.82 34.19
C GLN A 29 -65.24 -20.87 33.57
N GLU A 30 -65.59 -21.47 32.43
CA GLU A 30 -65.24 -22.82 31.91
C GLU A 30 -65.43 -22.86 30.38
N GLU A 31 -64.52 -23.48 29.61
CA GLU A 31 -64.69 -24.75 28.86
C GLU A 31 -63.42 -25.12 28.03
N GLU A 32 -63.24 -26.42 27.75
CA GLU A 32 -62.18 -27.07 26.94
C GLU A 32 -62.89 -28.02 25.90
N PRO A 33 -62.25 -28.80 24.95
CA PRO A 33 -60.83 -29.13 24.78
C PRO A 33 -60.25 -29.30 23.33
N ALA A 34 -58.92 -29.52 23.28
CA ALA A 34 -58.13 -30.46 22.44
C ALA A 34 -58.23 -30.60 20.88
N MET A 35 -57.02 -30.63 20.28
CA MET A 35 -56.56 -31.31 19.03
C MET A 35 -57.24 -31.04 17.67
N ASP A 36 -56.44 -30.66 16.66
CA ASP A 36 -55.96 -31.65 15.67
C ASP A 36 -54.66 -31.19 14.94
N SER A 37 -54.15 -32.00 13.99
CA SER A 37 -52.86 -31.82 13.31
C SER A 37 -52.90 -31.11 11.94
N ASP A 38 -51.70 -30.92 11.38
CA ASP A 38 -51.37 -30.54 10.00
C ASP A 38 -51.83 -29.16 9.49
N ASN A 39 -50.86 -28.35 9.07
CA ASN A 39 -51.09 -27.39 7.99
C ASN A 39 -49.83 -27.21 7.13
N ASN A 40 -49.91 -27.67 5.89
CA ASN A 40 -48.79 -27.75 4.93
C ASN A 40 -49.13 -26.90 3.70
N GLU A 41 -49.12 -25.57 3.87
CA GLU A 41 -49.51 -24.64 2.81
C GLU A 41 -48.32 -24.27 1.92
N ASN A 42 -48.34 -24.77 0.68
CA ASN A 42 -47.57 -24.18 -0.42
C ASN A 42 -48.12 -22.78 -0.69
N VAL A 43 -47.34 -21.73 -0.40
CA VAL A 43 -47.65 -20.39 -0.90
C VAL A 43 -47.34 -20.34 -2.39
N ASP A 44 -48.39 -20.36 -3.21
CA ASP A 44 -48.29 -20.23 -4.67
C ASP A 44 -47.75 -18.83 -5.04
N ILE A 45 -46.78 -18.80 -5.96
CA ILE A 45 -46.07 -17.58 -6.38
C ILE A 45 -46.67 -17.01 -7.69
N SER A 46 -47.69 -17.65 -8.27
CA SER A 46 -48.24 -17.30 -9.59
C SER A 46 -49.07 -16.02 -9.65
N GLU A 47 -49.61 -15.51 -8.54
CA GLU A 47 -50.47 -14.30 -8.51
C GLU A 47 -49.78 -13.05 -7.95
N LEU A 48 -48.68 -12.62 -8.59
CA LEU A 48 -48.12 -11.28 -8.43
C LEU A 48 -48.08 -10.55 -9.79
N LYS A 49 -49.24 -10.01 -10.20
CA LYS A 49 -49.34 -9.08 -11.33
C LYS A 49 -48.84 -7.70 -10.91
N TRP A 50 -47.80 -7.21 -11.59
CA TRP A 50 -47.16 -5.93 -11.31
C TRP A 50 -47.55 -4.86 -12.33
N ASP A 51 -48.75 -4.29 -12.18
CA ASP A 51 -49.18 -3.15 -12.99
C ASP A 51 -48.49 -1.86 -12.54
N MET A 52 -47.24 -1.65 -13.00
CA MET A 52 -46.65 -0.31 -13.07
C MET A 52 -47.45 0.52 -14.09
N SER A 53 -48.05 1.62 -13.66
CA SER A 53 -48.87 2.43 -14.56
C SER A 53 -48.04 3.09 -15.65
N SER A 54 -48.64 3.31 -16.83
CA SER A 54 -47.95 4.08 -17.90
C SER A 54 -47.68 5.54 -17.48
N GLU A 55 -48.39 6.05 -16.47
CA GLU A 55 -48.23 7.42 -15.96
C GLU A 55 -47.03 7.56 -15.04
N ASP A 56 -46.68 6.52 -14.27
CA ASP A 56 -45.45 6.52 -13.46
C ASP A 56 -44.21 6.41 -14.35
N MET A 57 -44.27 5.60 -15.42
CA MET A 57 -43.25 5.65 -16.48
C MET A 57 -43.19 7.02 -17.16
N LYS A 58 -44.33 7.67 -17.48
CA LYS A 58 -44.33 9.02 -18.10
C LYS A 58 -43.75 10.10 -17.18
N LYS A 59 -44.05 10.06 -15.87
CA LYS A 59 -43.42 10.94 -14.87
C LYS A 59 -41.91 10.72 -14.82
N MET A 60 -41.46 9.47 -14.81
CA MET A 60 -40.02 9.12 -14.83
C MET A 60 -39.31 9.50 -16.14
N MET A 61 -40.05 9.63 -17.26
CA MET A 61 -39.49 10.06 -18.55
C MET A 61 -39.29 11.58 -18.70
N GLY A 62 -39.91 12.42 -17.86
CA GLY A 62 -39.61 13.86 -17.80
C GLY A 62 -39.83 14.67 -19.08
N VAL A 63 -40.72 14.22 -19.98
CA VAL A 63 -40.89 14.83 -21.31
C VAL A 63 -41.84 16.04 -21.28
N SER A 64 -41.30 17.22 -20.93
CA SER A 64 -41.89 18.49 -21.40
C SER A 64 -41.55 18.66 -22.88
N LEU A 65 -42.55 18.47 -23.75
CA LEU A 65 -42.44 18.65 -25.20
C LEU A 65 -42.59 20.14 -25.59
N GLU A 66 -41.75 20.99 -25.01
CA GLU A 66 -41.59 22.38 -25.48
C GLU A 66 -40.63 22.39 -26.68
N PHE A 67 -41.11 22.88 -27.82
CA PHE A 67 -40.29 23.00 -29.03
C PHE A 67 -39.25 24.11 -28.85
N PRO A 68 -37.93 23.81 -28.88
CA PRO A 68 -36.91 24.83 -28.69
C PRO A 68 -36.79 25.72 -29.93
N LEU A 69 -36.64 27.02 -29.70
CA LEU A 69 -36.00 27.93 -30.66
C LEU A 69 -34.57 27.41 -30.99
N PRO A 70 -34.04 27.68 -32.20
CA PRO A 70 -32.82 27.03 -32.68
C PRO A 70 -31.62 27.31 -31.77
N GLY A 71 -31.20 26.28 -31.03
CA GLY A 71 -29.97 26.28 -30.23
C GLY A 71 -28.73 26.03 -31.10
N SER A 72 -27.55 26.09 -30.50
CA SER A 72 -26.33 25.65 -31.19
C SER A 72 -26.37 24.13 -31.37
N VAL A 73 -25.85 23.65 -32.51
CA VAL A 73 -25.81 22.22 -32.88
C VAL A 73 -25.17 21.35 -31.76
N GLU A 74 -24.17 21.89 -31.07
CA GLU A 74 -23.52 21.24 -29.94
C GLU A 74 -24.46 20.99 -28.75
N SER A 75 -25.41 21.89 -28.49
CA SER A 75 -26.40 21.75 -27.41
C SER A 75 -27.40 20.62 -27.70
N ASP A 76 -27.82 20.46 -28.95
CA ASP A 76 -28.74 19.39 -29.34
C ASP A 76 -28.04 18.03 -29.46
N ILE A 77 -26.76 18.00 -29.83
CA ILE A 77 -25.91 16.79 -29.70
C ILE A 77 -25.81 16.36 -28.23
N LYS A 78 -25.61 17.29 -27.29
CA LYS A 78 -25.58 17.00 -25.85
C LYS A 78 -26.92 16.45 -25.36
N LYS A 79 -28.05 17.09 -25.68
CA LYS A 79 -29.40 16.60 -25.36
C LYS A 79 -29.64 15.18 -25.93
N SER A 80 -29.29 14.94 -27.19
CA SER A 80 -29.46 13.64 -27.83
C SER A 80 -28.65 12.53 -27.15
N LYS A 81 -27.40 12.83 -26.72
CA LYS A 81 -26.58 11.92 -25.90
C LYS A 81 -27.23 11.62 -24.54
N ILE A 82 -27.77 12.63 -23.84
CA ILE A 82 -28.51 12.45 -22.57
C ILE A 82 -29.70 11.50 -22.78
N ILE A 83 -30.55 11.78 -23.77
CA ILE A 83 -31.76 10.98 -24.06
C ILE A 83 -31.40 9.52 -24.41
N ALA A 84 -30.32 9.29 -25.16
CA ALA A 84 -29.85 7.94 -25.47
C ALA A 84 -29.40 7.17 -24.22
N LEU A 85 -28.70 7.83 -23.29
CA LEU A 85 -28.23 7.23 -22.03
C LEU A 85 -29.38 6.97 -21.05
N GLN A 86 -30.36 7.88 -20.94
CA GLN A 86 -31.59 7.65 -20.18
C GLN A 86 -32.33 6.42 -20.71
N ARG A 87 -32.53 6.34 -22.04
CA ARG A 87 -33.16 5.17 -22.69
C ARG A 87 -32.38 3.87 -22.45
N LYS A 88 -31.05 3.89 -22.51
CA LYS A 88 -30.20 2.73 -22.17
C LYS A 88 -30.53 2.21 -20.77
N LEU A 89 -30.55 3.09 -19.76
CA LEU A 89 -30.80 2.70 -18.38
C LEU A 89 -32.25 2.22 -18.15
N THR A 90 -33.25 2.92 -18.69
CA THR A 90 -34.66 2.50 -18.58
C THR A 90 -34.92 1.13 -19.25
N LEU A 91 -34.28 0.87 -20.39
CA LEU A 91 -34.37 -0.43 -21.06
C LEU A 91 -33.68 -1.55 -20.26
N ASP A 92 -32.53 -1.29 -19.63
CA ASP A 92 -31.84 -2.30 -18.82
C ASP A 92 -32.58 -2.57 -17.49
N LEU A 93 -33.16 -1.55 -16.84
CA LEU A 93 -34.07 -1.72 -15.70
C LEU A 93 -35.32 -2.52 -16.07
N SER A 94 -35.89 -2.26 -17.25
CA SER A 94 -37.01 -3.04 -17.79
C SER A 94 -36.61 -4.50 -18.07
N ARG A 95 -35.42 -4.73 -18.67
CA ARG A 95 -34.84 -6.06 -18.88
C ARG A 95 -34.57 -6.79 -17.56
N PHE A 96 -34.14 -6.09 -16.51
CA PHE A 96 -33.89 -6.70 -15.20
C PHE A 96 -35.18 -7.28 -14.61
N ASN A 97 -36.25 -6.48 -14.63
CA ASN A 97 -37.56 -6.85 -14.09
C ASN A 97 -38.27 -7.92 -14.94
N THR A 98 -38.21 -7.82 -16.27
CA THR A 98 -38.90 -8.76 -17.20
C THR A 98 -38.10 -10.04 -17.48
N GLY A 99 -36.77 -9.95 -17.51
CA GLY A 99 -35.85 -11.05 -17.83
C GLY A 99 -35.47 -11.94 -16.63
N ASN A 100 -36.21 -11.86 -15.52
CA ASN A 100 -35.99 -12.66 -14.31
C ASN A 100 -34.58 -12.54 -13.69
N TYR A 101 -33.92 -11.39 -13.84
CA TYR A 101 -32.56 -11.16 -13.31
C TYR A 101 -32.51 -11.21 -11.79
N ALA A 102 -33.61 -10.89 -11.09
CA ALA A 102 -33.74 -11.06 -9.65
C ALA A 102 -33.52 -12.53 -9.21
N ALA A 103 -34.04 -13.52 -9.95
CA ALA A 103 -33.80 -14.93 -9.67
C ALA A 103 -32.39 -15.38 -10.11
N LYS A 104 -31.86 -14.86 -11.24
CA LYS A 104 -30.45 -15.10 -11.65
C LYS A 104 -29.49 -14.66 -10.54
N ARG A 105 -29.71 -13.49 -9.95
CA ARG A 105 -28.99 -12.94 -8.81
C ARG A 105 -29.11 -13.81 -7.55
N ALA A 106 -30.32 -14.18 -7.16
CA ALA A 106 -30.57 -15.06 -6.01
C ALA A 106 -30.02 -16.49 -6.22
N ASN A 107 -29.79 -16.91 -7.47
CA ASN A 107 -29.09 -18.13 -7.81
C ASN A 107 -27.58 -17.99 -7.64
N LEU A 108 -27.00 -16.87 -8.10
CA LEU A 108 -25.58 -16.56 -7.90
C LEU A 108 -25.21 -16.37 -6.43
N ASP A 109 -26.06 -15.70 -5.64
CA ASP A 109 -25.92 -15.59 -4.18
C ASP A 109 -25.80 -16.98 -3.53
N ARG A 110 -26.74 -17.90 -3.83
CA ARG A 110 -26.73 -19.27 -3.30
C ARG A 110 -25.56 -20.11 -3.81
N LYS A 111 -25.18 -19.96 -5.09
CA LYS A 111 -23.98 -20.60 -5.68
C LYS A 111 -22.72 -20.21 -4.89
N LEU A 112 -22.53 -18.92 -4.62
CA LEU A 112 -21.33 -18.39 -3.95
C LEU A 112 -21.29 -18.73 -2.46
N ALA A 113 -22.42 -18.60 -1.75
CA ALA A 113 -22.50 -18.99 -0.34
C ALA A 113 -22.10 -20.46 -0.15
N LYS A 114 -22.58 -21.37 -1.02
CA LYS A 114 -22.25 -22.80 -0.97
C LYS A 114 -20.76 -23.09 -1.25
N LEU A 115 -20.13 -22.38 -2.19
CA LEU A 115 -18.68 -22.52 -2.41
C LEU A 115 -17.87 -22.00 -1.23
N THR A 116 -18.25 -20.83 -0.70
CA THR A 116 -17.56 -20.16 0.41
C THR A 116 -17.69 -20.94 1.72
N GLU A 117 -18.80 -21.63 1.97
CA GLU A 117 -18.88 -22.59 3.09
C GLU A 117 -18.01 -23.83 2.84
N GLY A 118 -18.03 -24.36 1.62
CA GLY A 118 -17.29 -25.57 1.24
C GLY A 118 -15.78 -25.48 1.47
N ILE A 119 -15.17 -24.31 1.24
CA ILE A 119 -13.71 -24.18 1.29
C ILE A 119 -13.09 -24.40 2.69
N TRP A 120 -13.81 -24.11 3.77
CA TRP A 120 -13.29 -24.27 5.15
C TRP A 120 -13.23 -25.72 5.64
N ASN A 121 -13.81 -26.65 4.90
CA ASN A 121 -13.93 -28.05 5.27
C ASN A 121 -12.89 -28.95 4.59
N ARG A 122 -12.21 -28.46 3.54
CA ARG A 122 -11.14 -29.17 2.84
C ARG A 122 -9.81 -29.01 3.59
N VAL A 123 -9.06 -30.10 3.72
CA VAL A 123 -7.67 -30.11 4.19
C VAL A 123 -6.80 -30.61 3.03
N PRO A 124 -6.09 -29.72 2.30
CA PRO A 124 -5.22 -30.14 1.20
C PRO A 124 -3.94 -30.81 1.70
N GLU A 125 -3.43 -31.74 0.90
CA GLU A 125 -2.08 -32.30 1.05
C GLU A 125 -1.01 -31.19 1.00
N MET A 126 0.07 -31.36 1.75
CA MET A 126 1.13 -30.37 1.95
C MET A 126 1.57 -29.65 0.67
N MET A 127 1.90 -30.43 -0.37
CA MET A 127 2.42 -29.97 -1.66
C MET A 127 1.45 -29.08 -2.47
N VAL A 128 0.15 -29.06 -2.12
CA VAL A 128 -0.88 -28.28 -2.84
C VAL A 128 -1.57 -27.22 -1.97
N ARG A 129 -1.14 -27.02 -0.72
CA ARG A 129 -1.73 -26.03 0.19
C ARG A 129 -1.61 -24.60 -0.35
N GLY A 130 -0.45 -24.21 -0.87
CA GLY A 130 -0.24 -22.90 -1.51
C GLY A 130 -1.16 -22.70 -2.72
N HIS A 131 -1.27 -23.69 -3.62
CA HIS A 131 -2.22 -23.63 -4.75
C HIS A 131 -3.68 -23.49 -4.31
N TYR A 132 -4.06 -24.12 -3.19
CA TYR A 132 -5.40 -24.01 -2.63
C TYR A 132 -5.65 -22.65 -1.97
N ALA A 133 -4.67 -22.10 -1.26
CA ALA A 133 -4.69 -20.75 -0.72
C ALA A 133 -4.86 -19.70 -1.83
N ASN A 134 -4.17 -19.89 -2.96
CA ASN A 134 -4.33 -19.06 -4.15
C ASN A 134 -5.75 -19.12 -4.72
N PHE A 135 -6.35 -20.31 -4.77
CA PHE A 135 -7.76 -20.46 -5.15
C PHE A 135 -8.71 -19.76 -4.15
N ILE A 136 -8.43 -19.80 -2.84
CA ILE A 136 -9.22 -19.04 -1.85
C ILE A 136 -9.09 -17.54 -2.09
N SER A 137 -7.89 -17.01 -2.34
CA SER A 137 -7.75 -15.58 -2.72
C SER A 137 -8.54 -15.27 -3.99
N HIS A 138 -8.55 -16.15 -5.00
CA HIS A 138 -9.31 -15.95 -6.23
C HIS A 138 -10.82 -15.85 -5.96
N LEU A 139 -11.36 -16.85 -5.27
CA LEU A 139 -12.78 -16.93 -4.92
C LEU A 139 -13.22 -15.73 -4.08
N MET A 140 -12.42 -15.33 -3.09
CA MET A 140 -12.81 -14.27 -2.14
C MET A 140 -12.71 -12.87 -2.75
N THR A 141 -11.68 -12.58 -3.54
CA THR A 141 -11.63 -11.32 -4.31
C THR A 141 -12.77 -11.25 -5.33
N TYR A 142 -13.10 -12.36 -6.02
CA TYR A 142 -14.24 -12.42 -6.95
C TYR A 142 -15.58 -12.18 -6.23
N THR A 143 -15.77 -12.85 -5.09
CA THR A 143 -16.99 -12.76 -4.28
C THR A 143 -17.19 -11.35 -3.73
N GLU A 144 -16.11 -10.66 -3.36
CA GLU A 144 -16.20 -9.28 -2.89
C GLU A 144 -16.43 -8.26 -4.02
N LEU A 145 -15.87 -8.45 -5.22
CA LEU A 145 -16.21 -7.61 -6.39
C LEU A 145 -17.72 -7.66 -6.67
N TYR A 146 -18.32 -8.84 -6.59
CA TYR A 146 -19.77 -9.05 -6.73
C TYR A 146 -20.56 -8.46 -5.55
N ASN A 147 -20.19 -8.77 -4.30
CA ASN A 147 -20.89 -8.29 -3.11
C ASN A 147 -20.85 -6.76 -2.99
N TYR A 148 -19.71 -6.13 -3.29
CA TYR A 148 -19.59 -4.68 -3.25
C TYR A 148 -20.38 -4.01 -4.39
N ALA A 149 -20.37 -4.59 -5.60
CA ALA A 149 -21.24 -4.12 -6.68
C ALA A 149 -22.72 -4.18 -6.27
N LYS A 150 -23.18 -5.33 -5.77
CA LYS A 150 -24.53 -5.54 -5.24
C LYS A 150 -24.88 -4.52 -4.14
N PHE A 151 -23.98 -4.30 -3.18
CA PHE A 151 -24.16 -3.35 -2.07
C PHE A 151 -24.39 -1.91 -2.54
N VAL A 152 -23.58 -1.42 -3.50
CA VAL A 152 -23.73 -0.06 -4.05
C VAL A 152 -25.12 0.14 -4.65
N TYR A 153 -25.58 -0.80 -5.47
CA TYR A 153 -26.91 -0.73 -6.09
C TYR A 153 -28.04 -0.92 -5.07
N GLU A 154 -27.93 -1.90 -4.16
CA GLU A 154 -28.95 -2.14 -3.13
C GLU A 154 -29.16 -0.93 -2.22
N LYS A 155 -28.08 -0.20 -1.89
CA LYS A 155 -28.15 0.99 -1.05
C LYS A 155 -28.84 2.17 -1.76
N ASP A 156 -28.47 2.46 -3.01
CA ASP A 156 -29.02 3.62 -3.74
C ASP A 156 -30.42 3.37 -4.33
N TYR A 157 -30.80 2.10 -4.59
CA TYR A 157 -32.16 1.71 -5.02
C TYR A 157 -33.04 1.19 -3.86
N GLY A 158 -32.69 1.49 -2.60
CA GLY A 158 -33.62 1.43 -1.46
C GLY A 158 -33.85 0.05 -0.80
N HIS A 159 -32.88 -0.86 -0.84
CA HIS A 159 -32.87 -2.15 -0.13
C HIS A 159 -34.09 -3.07 -0.35
N GLY A 160 -34.87 -2.88 -1.42
CA GLY A 160 -36.03 -3.74 -1.71
C GLY A 160 -36.83 -3.31 -2.93
N LYS A 161 -37.62 -4.24 -3.46
CA LYS A 161 -38.52 -4.14 -4.64
C LYS A 161 -37.93 -3.69 -5.99
N GLN A 162 -36.86 -2.90 -6.08
CA GLN A 162 -36.07 -2.69 -7.31
C GLN A 162 -34.56 -2.76 -7.05
N SER A 163 -34.09 -3.89 -6.54
CA SER A 163 -32.66 -4.17 -6.32
C SER A 163 -31.91 -4.46 -7.64
N TYR A 164 -31.88 -3.46 -8.52
CA TYR A 164 -31.33 -3.51 -9.87
C TYR A 164 -29.79 -3.50 -9.86
N ILE A 165 -29.18 -4.56 -10.39
CA ILE A 165 -27.78 -4.55 -10.83
C ILE A 165 -27.82 -4.58 -12.37
N PRO A 166 -27.07 -3.74 -13.10
CA PRO A 166 -27.07 -3.73 -14.56
C PRO A 166 -26.94 -5.15 -15.14
N CYS A 167 -27.84 -5.52 -16.05
CA CYS A 167 -27.99 -6.87 -16.58
C CYS A 167 -26.67 -7.40 -17.15
N GLN A 168 -25.95 -6.57 -17.90
CA GLN A 168 -24.65 -6.92 -18.49
C GLN A 168 -23.57 -7.24 -17.43
N LEU A 169 -23.62 -6.57 -16.27
CA LEU A 169 -22.68 -6.81 -15.17
C LEU A 169 -23.02 -8.11 -14.43
N LEU A 170 -24.31 -8.37 -14.18
CA LEU A 170 -24.76 -9.61 -13.57
C LEU A 170 -24.62 -10.83 -14.50
N ASP A 171 -24.76 -10.64 -15.81
CA ASP A 171 -24.42 -11.65 -16.82
C ASP A 171 -22.92 -11.98 -16.77
N LEU A 172 -22.03 -10.97 -16.80
CA LEU A 172 -20.58 -11.16 -16.69
C LEU A 172 -20.14 -11.93 -15.44
N PHE A 173 -20.79 -11.68 -14.29
CA PHE A 173 -20.53 -12.44 -13.07
C PHE A 173 -21.00 -13.90 -13.17
N ASP A 174 -22.25 -14.18 -13.59
CA ASP A 174 -22.76 -15.56 -13.66
C ASP A 174 -22.06 -16.41 -14.73
N ASP A 175 -21.61 -15.78 -15.82
CA ASP A 175 -20.81 -16.42 -16.88
C ASP A 175 -19.41 -16.77 -16.34
N TYR A 176 -18.73 -15.82 -15.66
CA TYR A 176 -17.42 -16.08 -15.06
C TYR A 176 -17.48 -17.07 -13.87
N PHE A 177 -18.64 -17.26 -13.24
CA PHE A 177 -18.81 -18.29 -12.21
C PHE A 177 -18.43 -19.71 -12.71
N MET A 178 -18.55 -19.99 -14.02
CA MET A 178 -18.07 -21.27 -14.59
C MET A 178 -16.55 -21.47 -14.40
N THR A 179 -15.76 -20.39 -14.43
CA THR A 179 -14.33 -20.42 -14.11
C THR A 179 -14.10 -20.63 -12.62
N ILE A 180 -14.89 -19.98 -11.76
CA ILE A 180 -14.82 -20.16 -10.29
C ILE A 180 -15.08 -21.62 -9.89
N ASP A 181 -16.15 -22.24 -10.39
CA ASP A 181 -16.49 -23.65 -10.13
C ASP A 181 -15.43 -24.61 -10.70
N ARG A 182 -14.90 -24.33 -11.90
CA ARG A 182 -13.75 -25.05 -12.49
C ARG A 182 -12.53 -25.03 -11.57
N CYS A 183 -12.20 -23.88 -11.00
CA CYS A 183 -11.02 -23.71 -10.15
C CYS A 183 -11.24 -24.28 -8.74
N TYR A 184 -12.46 -24.24 -8.21
CA TYR A 184 -12.87 -24.95 -6.98
C TYR A 184 -12.68 -26.46 -7.11
N LYS A 185 -13.21 -27.05 -8.19
CA LYS A 185 -13.05 -28.49 -8.51
C LYS A 185 -11.59 -28.89 -8.64
N LYS A 186 -10.76 -28.07 -9.28
CA LYS A 186 -9.31 -28.29 -9.40
C LYS A 186 -8.53 -27.99 -8.11
N GLY A 187 -9.10 -27.23 -7.16
CA GLY A 187 -8.40 -26.76 -5.97
C GLY A 187 -7.26 -25.78 -6.24
N ARG A 188 -7.24 -25.13 -7.43
CA ARG A 188 -6.20 -24.18 -7.85
C ARG A 188 -6.74 -23.20 -8.88
N ALA A 189 -6.20 -21.98 -8.89
CA ALA A 189 -6.43 -20.95 -9.91
C ALA A 189 -5.07 -20.51 -10.50
N ASN A 190 -5.05 -20.06 -11.76
CA ASN A 190 -3.84 -19.63 -12.48
C ASN A 190 -3.82 -18.11 -12.76
N ILE A 191 -2.72 -17.63 -13.34
CA ILE A 191 -2.52 -16.21 -13.62
C ILE A 191 -3.56 -15.66 -14.62
N ALA A 192 -4.03 -16.47 -15.57
CA ALA A 192 -5.07 -16.08 -16.52
C ALA A 192 -6.41 -15.82 -15.81
N ASP A 193 -6.82 -16.73 -14.89
CA ASP A 193 -8.02 -16.57 -14.06
C ASP A 193 -7.98 -15.22 -13.31
N PHE A 194 -6.89 -14.95 -12.59
CA PHE A 194 -6.71 -13.67 -11.88
C PHE A 194 -6.70 -12.47 -12.83
N SER A 195 -6.04 -12.57 -13.99
CA SER A 195 -5.97 -11.45 -14.95
C SER A 195 -7.34 -11.05 -15.52
N TYR A 196 -8.27 -12.01 -15.68
CA TYR A 196 -9.62 -11.73 -16.16
C TYR A 196 -10.42 -10.89 -15.16
N MET A 197 -10.13 -10.98 -13.87
CA MET A 197 -10.79 -10.17 -12.85
C MET A 197 -10.51 -8.67 -12.99
N LEU A 198 -9.41 -8.25 -13.62
CA LEU A 198 -9.19 -6.85 -13.98
C LEU A 198 -10.27 -6.34 -14.94
N LEU A 199 -10.75 -7.19 -15.85
CA LEU A 199 -11.84 -6.86 -16.77
C LEU A 199 -13.18 -6.76 -16.04
N ILE A 200 -13.43 -7.67 -15.10
CA ILE A 200 -14.63 -7.63 -14.23
C ILE A 200 -14.62 -6.33 -13.40
N ARG A 201 -13.51 -6.02 -12.72
CA ARG A 201 -13.30 -4.76 -11.99
C ARG A 201 -13.51 -3.53 -12.87
N ASP A 202 -12.92 -3.52 -14.06
CA ASP A 202 -13.03 -2.39 -15.00
C ASP A 202 -14.50 -2.18 -15.40
N ARG A 203 -15.29 -3.25 -15.60
CA ARG A 203 -16.75 -3.16 -15.84
C ARG A 203 -17.57 -2.78 -14.60
N VAL A 204 -17.20 -3.23 -13.40
CA VAL A 204 -17.82 -2.79 -12.14
C VAL A 204 -17.68 -1.27 -11.98
N VAL A 205 -16.48 -0.73 -12.19
CA VAL A 205 -16.20 0.70 -12.02
C VAL A 205 -16.79 1.56 -13.13
N GLU A 206 -16.84 1.06 -14.37
CA GLU A 206 -17.61 1.68 -15.46
C GLU A 206 -19.10 1.75 -15.13
N SER A 207 -19.67 0.67 -14.58
CA SER A 207 -21.08 0.62 -14.18
C SER A 207 -21.37 1.56 -13.01
N PHE A 208 -20.46 1.66 -12.01
CA PHE A 208 -20.56 2.67 -10.94
C PHE A 208 -20.50 4.10 -11.49
N ARG A 209 -19.66 4.36 -12.50
CA ARG A 209 -19.58 5.66 -13.15
C ARG A 209 -20.91 6.02 -13.82
N GLU A 210 -21.49 5.12 -14.62
CA GLU A 210 -22.81 5.34 -15.22
C GLU A 210 -23.90 5.53 -14.14
N HIS A 211 -23.89 4.70 -13.10
CA HIS A 211 -24.82 4.80 -11.96
C HIS A 211 -24.75 6.16 -11.27
N PHE A 212 -23.57 6.62 -10.83
CA PHE A 212 -23.46 7.85 -10.07
C PHE A 212 -23.56 9.14 -10.91
N THR A 213 -23.36 9.07 -12.24
CA THR A 213 -23.43 10.24 -13.14
C THR A 213 -24.70 10.34 -13.97
N ILE A 214 -25.46 9.23 -14.11
CA ILE A 214 -26.72 9.15 -14.88
C ILE A 214 -27.84 8.57 -14.01
N GLY A 215 -27.62 7.39 -13.41
CA GLY A 215 -28.62 6.65 -12.64
C GLY A 215 -29.17 7.39 -11.42
N CYS A 216 -28.32 7.75 -10.45
CA CYS A 216 -28.76 8.51 -9.28
C CYS A 216 -29.36 9.87 -9.65
N PRO A 217 -28.80 10.67 -10.58
CA PRO A 217 -29.46 11.88 -11.05
C PRO A 217 -30.87 11.64 -11.61
N MET A 218 -31.12 10.54 -12.34
CA MET A 218 -32.49 10.18 -12.78
C MET A 218 -33.42 9.86 -11.59
N LEU A 219 -32.95 9.10 -10.60
CA LEU A 219 -33.73 8.80 -9.38
C LEU A 219 -34.03 10.06 -8.55
N GLU A 220 -33.07 10.98 -8.48
CA GLU A 220 -33.13 12.23 -7.72
C GLU A 220 -33.82 13.37 -8.49
N MET A 221 -34.30 13.13 -9.72
CA MET A 221 -34.87 14.14 -10.64
C MET A 221 -33.93 15.35 -10.88
N ARG A 222 -32.63 15.09 -11.01
CA ARG A 222 -31.56 16.08 -11.21
C ARG A 222 -30.99 16.04 -12.63
N GLU A 223 -30.37 17.14 -13.04
CA GLU A 223 -29.70 17.27 -14.34
C GLU A 223 -28.58 16.23 -14.53
N ILE A 224 -28.60 15.53 -15.66
CA ILE A 224 -27.58 14.54 -16.04
C ILE A 224 -26.44 15.25 -16.77
N LYS A 225 -25.26 15.30 -16.14
CA LYS A 225 -24.07 15.93 -16.73
C LYS A 225 -23.33 14.94 -17.63
N THR A 226 -23.63 14.95 -18.93
CA THR A 226 -22.89 14.12 -19.91
C THR A 226 -21.52 14.70 -20.24
N TYR A 227 -20.50 13.86 -20.13
CA TYR A 227 -19.15 14.13 -20.61
C TYR A 227 -19.12 13.94 -22.14
N THR A 228 -18.69 14.96 -22.88
CA THR A 228 -18.69 14.95 -24.36
C THR A 228 -17.44 14.35 -24.99
N GLU A 229 -16.36 14.23 -24.23
CA GLU A 229 -15.00 13.89 -24.68
C GLU A 229 -14.57 12.48 -24.25
N ASP A 230 -13.58 11.95 -24.97
CA ASP A 230 -12.86 10.73 -24.57
C ASP A 230 -12.34 10.83 -23.12
N LEU A 231 -12.25 9.69 -22.45
CA LEU A 231 -11.47 9.59 -21.22
C LEU A 231 -9.97 9.80 -21.54
N PRO A 232 -9.27 10.73 -20.88
CA PRO A 232 -7.81 10.73 -20.88
C PRO A 232 -7.30 9.46 -20.18
N ASP A 233 -6.11 9.01 -20.56
CA ASP A 233 -5.49 7.83 -19.97
C ASP A 233 -5.33 7.97 -18.45
N ARG A 234 -5.54 6.86 -17.74
CA ARG A 234 -5.39 6.78 -16.28
C ARG A 234 -4.29 5.81 -15.89
N TYR A 235 -3.34 6.31 -15.12
CA TYR A 235 -2.22 5.57 -14.56
C TYR A 235 -2.70 4.56 -13.50
N GLN A 236 -2.35 3.28 -13.67
CA GLN A 236 -2.87 2.15 -12.89
C GLN A 236 -1.74 1.21 -12.44
N PRO A 237 -0.91 1.62 -11.45
CA PRO A 237 0.30 0.90 -11.04
C PRO A 237 0.04 -0.50 -10.46
N TYR A 238 -0.92 -0.61 -9.54
CA TYR A 238 -1.13 -1.81 -8.73
C TYR A 238 -1.89 -2.95 -9.43
N ASP A 239 -2.38 -2.72 -10.67
CA ASP A 239 -3.14 -3.70 -11.48
C ASP A 239 -2.46 -5.07 -11.60
N TYR A 240 -1.13 -5.10 -11.49
CA TYR A 240 -0.31 -6.30 -11.67
C TYR A 240 0.36 -6.77 -10.37
N GLU A 241 0.43 -5.93 -9.34
CA GLU A 241 1.06 -6.28 -8.06
C GLU A 241 0.18 -7.28 -7.28
N TRP A 242 -1.13 -7.05 -7.20
CA TRP A 242 -2.03 -7.98 -6.52
C TRP A 242 -2.10 -9.37 -7.22
N LEU A 243 -2.03 -9.41 -8.56
CA LEU A 243 -1.92 -10.65 -9.35
C LEU A 243 -0.68 -11.47 -8.95
N SER A 244 0.41 -10.77 -8.59
CA SER A 244 1.72 -11.38 -8.32
C SER A 244 1.80 -12.13 -7.00
N SER A 245 0.94 -11.77 -6.04
CA SER A 245 1.10 -12.04 -4.61
C SER A 245 1.27 -13.51 -4.21
N SER A 246 0.95 -14.47 -5.09
CA SER A 246 1.26 -15.89 -4.88
C SER A 246 1.13 -16.80 -6.11
N VAL A 247 0.24 -16.48 -7.04
CA VAL A 247 -0.07 -17.34 -8.20
C VAL A 247 1.09 -17.45 -9.19
N VAL A 248 1.90 -16.41 -9.31
CA VAL A 248 3.03 -16.33 -10.26
C VAL A 248 4.33 -16.86 -9.62
N LEU A 249 4.29 -17.19 -8.33
CA LEU A 249 5.43 -17.76 -7.60
C LEU A 249 5.57 -19.27 -7.81
N GLY A 250 4.54 -19.94 -8.36
CA GLY A 250 4.55 -21.38 -8.61
C GLY A 250 5.71 -21.88 -9.46
N ASP A 251 6.23 -21.03 -10.37
CA ASP A 251 7.49 -21.22 -11.10
C ASP A 251 8.20 -19.86 -11.30
N TYR A 252 8.28 -19.05 -10.22
CA TYR A 252 9.18 -17.88 -10.05
C TYR A 252 9.61 -17.15 -11.36
N GLN A 253 8.65 -16.59 -12.09
CA GLN A 253 8.88 -16.12 -13.46
C GLN A 253 9.66 -14.80 -13.49
N VAL A 254 10.98 -14.93 -13.66
CA VAL A 254 11.98 -13.84 -13.74
C VAL A 254 11.49 -12.60 -14.52
N PRO A 255 10.92 -12.70 -15.73
CA PRO A 255 10.51 -11.52 -16.51
C PRO A 255 9.36 -10.73 -15.85
N PHE A 256 8.42 -11.43 -15.21
CA PHE A 256 7.30 -10.82 -14.50
C PHE A 256 7.76 -10.21 -13.17
N THR A 257 8.63 -10.88 -12.42
CA THR A 257 9.23 -10.30 -11.20
C THR A 257 10.15 -9.13 -11.51
N LYS A 258 10.91 -9.16 -12.62
CA LYS A 258 11.69 -8.01 -13.11
C LYS A 258 10.79 -6.82 -13.48
N TYR A 259 9.64 -7.05 -14.11
CA TYR A 259 8.65 -6.00 -14.38
C TYR A 259 8.13 -5.36 -13.09
N LEU A 260 7.72 -6.18 -12.11
CA LEU A 260 7.21 -5.69 -10.82
C LEU A 260 8.27 -4.89 -10.06
N ALA A 261 9.51 -5.38 -10.04
CA ALA A 261 10.65 -4.69 -9.46
C ALA A 261 10.79 -3.26 -10.01
N ALA A 262 10.88 -3.12 -11.34
CA ALA A 262 10.99 -1.83 -11.99
C ALA A 262 9.77 -0.93 -11.68
N SER A 263 8.55 -1.45 -11.82
CA SER A 263 7.32 -0.67 -11.60
C SER A 263 7.19 -0.21 -10.15
N ARG A 264 7.50 -1.06 -9.18
CA ARG A 264 7.38 -0.77 -7.74
C ARG A 264 8.40 0.28 -7.29
N ILE A 265 9.67 0.14 -7.69
CA ILE A 265 10.70 1.12 -7.35
C ILE A 265 10.43 2.47 -8.05
N ASN A 266 9.99 2.46 -9.32
CA ASN A 266 9.59 3.67 -10.02
C ASN A 266 8.45 4.42 -9.30
N GLN A 267 7.41 3.72 -8.81
CA GLN A 267 6.33 4.34 -8.04
C GLN A 267 6.84 5.06 -6.78
N MET A 268 7.74 4.41 -6.03
CA MET A 268 8.29 4.97 -4.80
C MET A 268 9.28 6.11 -5.08
N GLU A 269 10.04 6.05 -6.19
CA GLU A 269 10.86 7.19 -6.63
C GLU A 269 10.00 8.37 -7.12
N ILE A 270 8.84 8.14 -7.77
CA ILE A 270 7.89 9.20 -8.14
C ILE A 270 7.42 9.95 -6.89
N THR A 271 7.02 9.22 -5.84
CA THR A 271 6.65 9.83 -4.56
C THR A 271 7.80 10.58 -3.91
N LEU A 272 8.99 9.98 -3.83
CA LEU A 272 10.16 10.63 -3.24
C LEU A 272 10.51 11.94 -4.00
N LYS A 273 10.38 11.94 -5.34
CA LYS A 273 10.54 13.15 -6.15
C LYS A 273 9.45 14.19 -5.92
N ARG A 274 8.21 13.78 -5.66
CA ARG A 274 7.11 14.68 -5.26
C ARG A 274 7.35 15.32 -3.89
N ALA A 275 7.82 14.55 -2.91
CA ALA A 275 8.20 15.05 -1.60
C ALA A 275 9.36 16.06 -1.71
N GLU A 276 10.43 15.70 -2.42
CA GLU A 276 11.57 16.58 -2.71
C GLU A 276 11.15 17.90 -3.39
N LEU A 277 10.20 17.85 -4.33
CA LEU A 277 9.69 19.00 -5.07
C LEU A 277 8.84 19.93 -4.18
N VAL A 278 7.98 19.38 -3.31
CA VAL A 278 7.23 20.19 -2.32
C VAL A 278 8.19 20.87 -1.34
N ALA A 279 9.21 20.15 -0.85
CA ALA A 279 10.19 20.71 0.07
C ALA A 279 11.03 21.83 -0.60
N THR A 280 11.50 21.59 -1.83
CA THR A 280 12.18 22.62 -2.66
C THR A 280 11.31 23.87 -2.87
N HIS A 281 9.98 23.72 -2.92
CA HIS A 281 9.05 24.85 -3.02
C HIS A 281 8.88 25.59 -1.67
N GLN A 282 8.92 24.87 -0.55
CA GLN A 282 8.72 25.41 0.80
C GLN A 282 9.99 26.01 1.43
N ASP A 283 11.16 25.86 0.78
CA ASP A 283 12.51 26.17 1.34
C ASP A 283 12.98 25.17 2.41
N ASP A 284 12.40 23.98 2.41
CA ASP A 284 12.72 22.93 3.36
C ASP A 284 14.00 22.21 2.98
N ASP A 285 14.95 22.17 3.93
CA ASP A 285 16.26 21.53 3.78
C ASP A 285 16.12 20.00 3.69
N VAL A 286 16.33 19.45 2.49
CA VAL A 286 16.29 18.01 2.20
C VAL A 286 17.69 17.38 2.11
N ASP A 287 18.73 18.04 2.63
CA ASP A 287 20.13 17.63 2.52
C ASP A 287 20.52 16.61 3.60
N PHE A 288 19.62 15.68 3.88
CA PHE A 288 19.94 14.46 4.61
C PHE A 288 20.62 13.45 3.68
N ILE A 289 21.75 12.89 4.16
CA ILE A 289 22.49 11.82 3.49
C ILE A 289 21.53 10.72 3.04
N ARG A 290 21.46 10.41 1.74
CA ARG A 290 20.57 9.34 1.24
C ARG A 290 21.09 7.96 1.59
N ARG A 291 20.21 6.97 1.71
CA ARG A 291 20.65 5.58 1.90
C ARG A 291 21.45 5.14 0.67
N VAL A 292 22.53 4.39 0.88
CA VAL A 292 23.26 3.73 -0.20
C VAL A 292 22.32 2.73 -0.87
N ARG A 293 22.31 2.72 -2.20
CA ARG A 293 21.40 1.89 -3.01
C ARG A 293 22.21 1.15 -4.08
N PRO A 294 22.47 -0.16 -3.89
CA PRO A 294 23.26 -0.93 -4.85
C PRO A 294 22.52 -1.00 -6.19
N PRO A 295 23.25 -1.06 -7.32
CA PRO A 295 22.63 -1.25 -8.62
C PRO A 295 21.92 -2.60 -8.65
N ILE A 296 20.81 -2.67 -9.38
CA ILE A 296 20.18 -3.95 -9.69
C ILE A 296 21.11 -4.72 -10.64
N PRO A 297 21.61 -5.92 -10.30
CA PRO A 297 22.56 -6.63 -11.14
C PRO A 297 21.89 -7.15 -12.42
N GLU A 298 22.60 -7.02 -13.52
CA GLU A 298 22.08 -7.22 -14.88
C GLU A 298 21.65 -8.67 -15.11
N ASN A 299 22.44 -9.62 -14.60
CA ASN A 299 22.24 -11.07 -14.68
C ASN A 299 21.30 -11.63 -13.59
N ALA A 300 20.31 -10.85 -13.14
CA ALA A 300 19.32 -11.29 -12.14
C ALA A 300 18.40 -12.41 -12.69
N ASN A 301 18.86 -13.65 -12.59
CA ASN A 301 18.24 -14.85 -13.17
C ASN A 301 17.42 -15.67 -12.14
N SER A 302 17.29 -15.18 -10.91
CA SER A 302 16.43 -15.76 -9.86
C SER A 302 15.40 -14.73 -9.42
N ALA A 303 14.11 -15.03 -9.61
CA ALA A 303 13.03 -14.15 -9.15
C ALA A 303 12.91 -14.08 -7.62
N MET A 304 13.37 -15.11 -6.89
CA MET A 304 13.51 -15.03 -5.44
C MET A 304 14.54 -13.96 -5.06
N ASN A 305 15.69 -13.93 -5.74
CA ASN A 305 16.76 -12.97 -5.45
C ASN A 305 16.36 -11.55 -5.87
N ILE A 306 15.66 -11.39 -7.01
CA ILE A 306 15.04 -10.11 -7.40
C ILE A 306 14.04 -9.65 -6.32
N SER A 307 13.23 -10.56 -5.77
CA SER A 307 12.27 -10.20 -4.71
C SER A 307 12.96 -9.67 -3.45
N LYS A 308 14.06 -10.30 -3.00
CA LYS A 308 14.85 -9.81 -1.86
C LYS A 308 15.46 -8.42 -2.15
N LEU A 309 16.02 -8.25 -3.34
CA LEU A 309 16.59 -6.97 -3.80
C LEU A 309 15.55 -5.83 -3.84
N VAL A 310 14.34 -6.11 -4.31
CA VAL A 310 13.24 -5.14 -4.31
C VAL A 310 12.87 -4.72 -2.89
N VAL A 311 12.83 -5.63 -1.92
CA VAL A 311 12.54 -5.29 -0.51
C VAL A 311 13.61 -4.35 0.08
N ASN A 312 14.87 -4.54 -0.29
CA ASN A 312 15.97 -3.68 0.16
C ASN A 312 15.95 -2.28 -0.48
N GLU A 313 15.63 -2.19 -1.78
CA GLU A 313 15.40 -0.90 -2.46
C GLU A 313 14.13 -0.20 -1.97
N GLU A 314 13.01 -0.92 -1.80
CA GLU A 314 11.76 -0.41 -1.19
C GLU A 314 12.06 0.22 0.16
N THR A 315 12.72 -0.52 1.05
CA THR A 315 13.02 -0.08 2.42
C THR A 315 13.92 1.15 2.42
N SER A 316 14.81 1.25 1.42
CA SER A 316 15.70 2.40 1.27
C SER A 316 14.95 3.64 0.78
N VAL A 317 14.15 3.53 -0.28
CA VAL A 317 13.33 4.64 -0.80
C VAL A 317 12.24 5.05 0.20
N ARG A 318 11.60 4.10 0.89
CA ARG A 318 10.61 4.36 1.96
C ARG A 318 11.23 5.14 3.12
N THR A 319 12.43 4.78 3.58
CA THR A 319 13.10 5.54 4.66
C THR A 319 13.42 6.96 4.22
N ASP A 320 13.93 7.14 3.00
CA ASP A 320 14.26 8.47 2.49
C ASP A 320 12.99 9.31 2.22
N PHE A 321 11.86 8.70 1.84
CA PHE A 321 10.56 9.38 1.83
C PHE A 321 10.11 9.80 3.24
N ILE A 322 10.17 8.92 4.24
CA ILE A 322 9.79 9.22 5.63
C ILE A 322 10.64 10.38 6.18
N ASN A 323 11.94 10.41 5.90
CA ASN A 323 12.82 11.52 6.26
C ASN A 323 12.35 12.85 5.62
N CYS A 324 12.09 12.84 4.30
CA CYS A 324 11.60 14.02 3.59
C CYS A 324 10.22 14.49 4.10
N TYR A 325 9.30 13.56 4.40
CA TYR A 325 7.98 13.86 4.95
C TYR A 325 8.05 14.42 6.38
N ASN A 326 8.96 13.92 7.22
CA ASN A 326 9.13 14.45 8.57
C ASN A 326 9.61 15.91 8.54
N ILE A 327 10.53 16.26 7.64
CA ILE A 327 10.95 17.65 7.43
C ILE A 327 9.73 18.52 7.06
N LEU A 328 8.99 18.13 6.01
CA LEU A 328 7.74 18.77 5.55
C LEU A 328 6.63 18.89 6.61
N ARG A 329 6.70 18.09 7.69
CA ARG A 329 5.74 18.11 8.81
C ARG A 329 6.17 19.06 9.93
N PHE A 330 7.47 19.24 10.14
CA PHE A 330 8.01 20.06 11.25
C PHE A 330 8.32 21.50 10.85
N SER A 331 8.57 21.78 9.57
CA SER A 331 8.69 23.14 9.02
C SER A 331 7.35 23.90 9.05
N ALA A 332 6.29 23.23 8.59
CA ALA A 332 5.00 23.84 8.32
C ALA A 332 4.09 23.80 9.56
N GLY A 333 4.02 24.91 10.30
CA GLY A 333 3.10 25.10 11.44
C GLY A 333 1.60 24.93 11.11
N ARG A 334 1.25 24.82 9.82
CA ARG A 334 0.03 24.19 9.31
C ARG A 334 0.41 23.36 8.08
N ILE A 335 0.02 22.09 8.02
CA ILE A 335 0.35 21.21 6.88
C ILE A 335 -0.36 21.71 5.62
N ASP A 336 0.40 21.99 4.54
CA ASP A 336 -0.17 22.45 3.27
C ASP A 336 -1.03 21.37 2.57
N THR A 337 -1.95 21.82 1.73
CA THR A 337 -2.77 21.03 0.82
C THR A 337 -1.97 20.05 -0.06
N ALA A 338 -0.79 20.40 -0.57
CA ALA A 338 0.04 19.49 -1.35
C ALA A 338 0.70 18.42 -0.46
N THR A 339 1.20 18.80 0.72
CA THR A 339 1.80 17.88 1.71
C THR A 339 0.76 16.88 2.23
N ASN A 340 -0.47 17.33 2.53
CA ASN A 340 -1.57 16.43 2.91
C ASN A 340 -1.96 15.49 1.76
N ALA A 341 -2.09 16.00 0.53
CA ALA A 341 -2.45 15.16 -0.63
C ALA A 341 -1.38 14.09 -0.93
N LEU A 342 -0.10 14.43 -0.78
CA LEU A 342 1.02 13.49 -0.86
C LEU A 342 0.92 12.39 0.22
N LEU A 343 0.60 12.76 1.46
CA LEU A 343 0.39 11.81 2.56
C LEU A 343 -0.77 10.84 2.27
N HIS A 344 -1.90 11.32 1.75
CA HIS A 344 -3.05 10.45 1.43
C HIS A 344 -2.77 9.50 0.26
N LEU A 345 -2.00 9.94 -0.76
CA LEU A 345 -1.52 9.05 -1.81
C LEU A 345 -0.63 7.94 -1.23
N GLU A 346 0.31 8.28 -0.36
CA GLU A 346 1.24 7.28 0.20
C GLU A 346 0.61 6.34 1.22
N ARG A 347 -0.32 6.82 2.04
CA ARG A 347 -1.12 5.93 2.89
C ARG A 347 -1.84 4.88 2.04
N PHE A 348 -2.42 5.26 0.89
CA PHE A 348 -3.06 4.30 -0.02
C PHE A 348 -2.05 3.33 -0.67
N ASN A 349 -0.95 3.85 -1.21
CA ASN A 349 0.10 3.06 -1.86
C ASN A 349 0.76 2.06 -0.90
N GLU A 350 0.96 2.43 0.37
CA GLU A 350 1.50 1.55 1.39
C GLU A 350 0.48 0.51 1.85
N ILE A 351 -0.81 0.84 2.03
CA ILE A 351 -1.85 -0.17 2.33
C ILE A 351 -1.85 -1.27 1.25
N CYS A 352 -1.81 -0.90 -0.04
CA CYS A 352 -1.72 -1.86 -1.13
C CYS A 352 -0.48 -2.77 -1.02
N GLY A 353 0.68 -2.21 -0.70
CA GLY A 353 1.91 -2.97 -0.49
C GLY A 353 1.87 -3.89 0.73
N VAL A 354 1.39 -3.41 1.88
CA VAL A 354 1.31 -4.19 3.13
C VAL A 354 0.33 -5.36 2.99
N VAL A 355 -0.86 -5.13 2.42
CA VAL A 355 -1.86 -6.20 2.20
C VAL A 355 -1.29 -7.27 1.27
N SER A 356 -0.64 -6.86 0.17
CA SER A 356 0.05 -7.77 -0.77
C SER A 356 1.14 -8.60 -0.09
N ARG A 357 2.04 -7.97 0.67
CA ARG A 357 3.14 -8.64 1.40
C ARG A 357 2.62 -9.58 2.50
N MET A 358 1.65 -9.16 3.31
CA MET A 358 1.07 -10.01 4.36
C MET A 358 0.34 -11.22 3.78
N LYS A 359 -0.42 -11.02 2.70
CA LYS A 359 -1.12 -12.12 2.03
C LYS A 359 -0.12 -13.10 1.40
N LYS A 360 0.98 -12.61 0.82
CA LYS A 360 2.09 -13.46 0.36
C LYS A 360 2.68 -14.28 1.52
N LYS A 361 3.13 -13.63 2.60
CA LYS A 361 3.72 -14.30 3.79
C LYS A 361 2.80 -15.42 4.31
N MET A 362 1.51 -15.11 4.49
CA MET A 362 0.49 -16.07 4.92
C MET A 362 0.30 -17.27 3.97
N ILE A 363 0.57 -17.11 2.66
CA ILE A 363 0.49 -18.18 1.66
C ILE A 363 1.79 -19.00 1.60
N ASP A 364 2.95 -18.36 1.62
CA ASP A 364 4.25 -19.05 1.57
C ASP A 364 4.39 -19.99 2.78
N GLU A 365 4.09 -19.50 3.99
CA GLU A 365 4.12 -20.29 5.23
C GLU A 365 3.04 -21.39 5.30
N ILE A 366 1.94 -21.30 4.53
CA ILE A 366 0.83 -22.27 4.62
C ILE A 366 1.23 -23.67 4.14
N THR A 367 2.31 -23.76 3.36
CA THR A 367 2.89 -25.00 2.87
C THR A 367 3.32 -25.89 4.03
N TYR A 368 4.07 -25.36 4.99
CA TYR A 368 4.67 -26.11 6.10
C TYR A 368 3.80 -26.10 7.38
N CYS A 369 2.83 -25.20 7.46
CA CYS A 369 1.88 -25.06 8.57
C CYS A 369 1.25 -26.38 9.08
N GLU A 370 1.10 -26.50 10.40
CA GLU A 370 0.31 -27.59 11.01
C GLU A 370 -1.17 -27.56 10.61
N ASN A 371 -1.79 -28.74 10.47
CA ASN A 371 -3.20 -28.90 10.12
C ASN A 371 -4.17 -28.12 11.03
N LYS A 372 -3.81 -27.89 12.30
CA LYS A 372 -4.64 -27.16 13.27
C LYS A 372 -4.73 -25.65 12.99
N TYR A 373 -3.70 -25.03 12.43
CA TYR A 373 -3.65 -23.60 12.14
C TYR A 373 -4.13 -23.24 10.72
N LEU A 374 -4.07 -24.18 9.75
CA LEU A 374 -4.47 -23.96 8.34
C LEU A 374 -5.78 -23.18 8.18
N LYS A 375 -6.80 -23.49 8.99
CA LYS A 375 -8.12 -22.83 8.89
C LYS A 375 -8.09 -21.36 9.30
N GLY A 376 -7.22 -20.96 10.22
CA GLY A 376 -6.98 -19.55 10.57
C GLY A 376 -6.33 -18.83 9.39
N ARG A 377 -5.23 -19.37 8.87
CA ARG A 377 -4.48 -18.80 7.73
C ARG A 377 -5.33 -18.64 6.48
N TYR A 378 -6.09 -19.66 6.09
CA TYR A 378 -7.01 -19.56 4.95
C TYR A 378 -8.06 -18.44 5.11
N ARG A 379 -8.42 -18.05 6.34
CA ARG A 379 -9.36 -16.95 6.61
C ARG A 379 -8.71 -15.59 6.68
N THR A 380 -7.49 -15.50 7.22
CA THR A 380 -6.63 -14.33 7.08
C THR A 380 -6.44 -13.98 5.60
N ILE A 381 -6.07 -14.97 4.79
CA ILE A 381 -5.91 -14.82 3.32
C ILE A 381 -7.24 -14.42 2.65
N ALA A 382 -8.37 -14.96 3.11
CA ALA A 382 -9.68 -14.58 2.61
C ALA A 382 -10.04 -13.11 2.91
N LEU A 383 -9.84 -12.65 4.15
CA LEU A 383 -10.07 -11.24 4.50
C LEU A 383 -9.15 -10.31 3.71
N LEU A 384 -7.86 -10.64 3.61
CA LEU A 384 -6.89 -9.88 2.79
C LEU A 384 -7.32 -9.83 1.32
N ALA A 385 -7.81 -10.94 0.76
CA ALA A 385 -8.34 -11.01 -0.59
C ALA A 385 -9.65 -10.21 -0.81
N GLN A 386 -10.47 -10.04 0.24
CA GLN A 386 -11.61 -9.13 0.20
C GLN A 386 -11.16 -7.66 0.29
N ILE A 387 -10.14 -7.35 1.10
CA ILE A 387 -9.51 -6.02 1.15
C ILE A 387 -8.89 -5.66 -0.21
N ASP A 388 -8.20 -6.60 -0.87
CA ASP A 388 -7.66 -6.43 -2.24
C ASP A 388 -8.76 -6.00 -3.23
N SER A 389 -9.92 -6.66 -3.20
CA SER A 389 -11.08 -6.31 -4.06
C SER A 389 -11.51 -4.85 -3.89
N LEU A 390 -11.57 -4.38 -2.64
CA LEU A 390 -11.93 -3.01 -2.32
C LEU A 390 -10.85 -2.01 -2.75
N LEU A 391 -9.57 -2.32 -2.50
CA LEU A 391 -8.44 -1.52 -2.94
C LEU A 391 -8.37 -1.40 -4.47
N LEU A 392 -8.62 -2.49 -5.20
CA LEU A 392 -8.67 -2.51 -6.66
C LEU A 392 -9.73 -1.57 -7.23
N ILE A 393 -10.92 -1.53 -6.62
CA ILE A 393 -12.00 -0.61 -7.01
C ILE A 393 -11.57 0.84 -6.75
N LEU A 394 -11.02 1.14 -5.56
CA LEU A 394 -10.53 2.49 -5.23
C LEU A 394 -9.41 2.94 -6.16
N GLN A 395 -8.43 2.08 -6.40
CA GLN A 395 -7.32 2.31 -7.30
C GLN A 395 -7.80 2.68 -8.71
N LYS A 396 -8.86 2.04 -9.22
CA LYS A 396 -9.42 2.32 -10.55
C LYS A 396 -10.26 3.61 -10.58
N VAL A 397 -11.02 3.90 -9.53
CA VAL A 397 -11.82 5.13 -9.40
C VAL A 397 -10.90 6.35 -9.30
N TYR A 398 -9.96 6.33 -8.35
CA TYR A 398 -9.04 7.42 -8.03
C TYR A 398 -7.73 7.40 -8.84
N ALA A 399 -7.61 6.53 -9.85
CA ALA A 399 -6.43 6.48 -10.73
C ALA A 399 -6.11 7.87 -11.31
N MET A 400 -4.86 8.31 -11.16
CA MET A 400 -4.39 9.59 -11.67
C MET A 400 -4.50 9.63 -13.20
N TYR A 401 -4.95 10.76 -13.73
CA TYR A 401 -4.92 11.05 -15.16
C TYR A 401 -3.49 11.35 -15.61
N VAL A 402 -3.20 11.04 -16.88
CA VAL A 402 -1.90 11.28 -17.52
C VAL A 402 -2.05 12.36 -18.59
N ASP A 403 -1.28 13.44 -18.46
CA ASP A 403 -1.17 14.51 -19.46
C ASP A 403 0.32 14.86 -19.70
N HIS A 404 0.69 15.05 -20.97
CA HIS A 404 2.07 15.33 -21.41
C HIS A 404 2.81 16.47 -20.69
N LYS A 405 2.10 17.51 -20.21
CA LYS A 405 2.66 18.68 -19.51
C LYS A 405 2.50 18.56 -18.00
N LYS A 406 1.31 18.12 -17.55
CA LYS A 406 0.96 18.07 -16.12
C LYS A 406 1.44 16.81 -15.42
N GLY A 407 1.81 15.78 -16.18
CA GLY A 407 2.19 14.47 -15.68
C GLY A 407 1.01 13.70 -15.09
N PHE A 408 1.26 13.03 -13.97
CA PHE A 408 0.24 12.33 -13.21
C PHE A 408 -0.47 13.28 -12.24
N TYR A 409 -1.76 13.55 -12.47
CA TYR A 409 -2.58 14.41 -11.62
C TYR A 409 -3.96 13.78 -11.35
N GLY A 410 -4.59 14.15 -10.24
CA GLY A 410 -5.88 13.55 -9.85
C GLY A 410 -6.35 14.06 -8.50
N ILE A 411 -6.92 13.19 -7.67
CA ILE A 411 -7.22 13.44 -6.25
C ILE A 411 -6.89 12.17 -5.48
N ALA A 412 -6.28 12.33 -4.29
CA ALA A 412 -5.94 11.21 -3.41
C ALA A 412 -7.18 10.49 -2.86
N VAL A 413 -7.02 9.25 -2.41
CA VAL A 413 -8.11 8.49 -1.75
C VAL A 413 -8.39 9.15 -0.38
N PRO A 414 -9.64 9.58 -0.09
CA PRO A 414 -9.97 10.29 1.14
C PRO A 414 -9.68 9.52 2.43
N GLU A 415 -9.29 10.23 3.49
CA GLU A 415 -8.92 9.63 4.79
C GLU A 415 -10.06 8.83 5.43
N LEU A 416 -11.31 9.28 5.25
CA LEU A 416 -12.52 8.55 5.66
C LEU A 416 -12.63 7.14 5.06
N ILE A 417 -11.86 6.84 4.00
CA ILE A 417 -11.74 5.50 3.41
C ILE A 417 -10.44 4.82 3.87
N THR A 418 -9.30 5.51 3.81
CA THR A 418 -7.99 4.88 4.09
C THR A 418 -7.84 4.46 5.56
N THR A 419 -8.34 5.26 6.50
CA THR A 419 -8.17 4.97 7.94
C THR A 419 -9.01 3.76 8.38
N PRO A 420 -10.30 3.63 8.01
CA PRO A 420 -11.07 2.41 8.27
C PRO A 420 -10.52 1.16 7.57
N LEU A 421 -9.87 1.30 6.40
CA LEU A 421 -9.15 0.20 5.73
C LEU A 421 -7.93 -0.27 6.51
N ILE A 422 -7.11 0.65 7.05
CA ILE A 422 -5.97 0.32 7.93
C ILE A 422 -6.47 -0.43 9.18
N GLU A 423 -7.60 -0.01 9.74
CA GLU A 423 -8.20 -0.66 10.92
C GLU A 423 -8.75 -2.05 10.61
N LEU A 424 -9.38 -2.24 9.45
CA LEU A 424 -9.81 -3.55 8.98
C LEU A 424 -8.62 -4.48 8.72
N PHE A 425 -7.55 -3.95 8.12
CA PHE A 425 -6.29 -4.66 7.92
C PHE A 425 -5.64 -5.06 9.26
N ARG A 426 -5.60 -4.16 10.26
CA ARG A 426 -5.14 -4.45 11.63
C ARG A 426 -5.99 -5.50 12.38
N MET A 427 -7.08 -6.02 11.80
CA MET A 427 -7.81 -7.19 12.32
C MET A 427 -7.44 -8.51 11.62
N ALA A 428 -6.65 -8.48 10.54
CA ALA A 428 -6.32 -9.64 9.70
C ALA A 428 -5.19 -10.54 10.28
N HIS A 429 -5.22 -10.81 11.59
CA HIS A 429 -4.29 -11.70 12.28
C HIS A 429 -4.97 -13.03 12.64
N GLU A 430 -4.23 -14.14 12.62
CA GLU A 430 -4.78 -15.50 12.76
C GLU A 430 -5.60 -15.73 14.04
N GLU A 431 -5.22 -15.07 15.13
CA GLU A 431 -5.88 -15.13 16.44
C GLU A 431 -7.37 -14.76 16.37
N ASN A 432 -7.73 -13.82 15.49
CA ASN A 432 -9.11 -13.38 15.29
C ASN A 432 -9.99 -14.42 14.57
N PHE A 433 -9.41 -15.49 14.03
CA PHE A 433 -10.10 -16.49 13.19
C PHE A 433 -10.21 -17.90 13.81
N HIS A 434 -9.85 -18.06 15.09
CA HIS A 434 -9.92 -19.34 15.81
C HIS A 434 -11.35 -19.93 15.94
N LYS A 435 -12.40 -19.10 15.88
CA LYS A 435 -13.82 -19.55 15.98
C LYS A 435 -14.38 -19.93 14.61
N LYS A 436 -15.44 -20.77 14.55
CA LYS A 436 -15.97 -21.30 13.27
C LYS A 436 -16.53 -20.22 12.34
N GLU A 437 -16.96 -19.07 12.85
CA GLU A 437 -17.51 -17.95 12.09
C GLU A 437 -16.52 -16.77 12.01
N MET A 438 -16.68 -15.88 11.03
CA MET A 438 -15.91 -14.63 11.00
C MET A 438 -16.34 -13.75 12.18
N ASN A 439 -15.38 -13.15 12.87
CA ASN A 439 -15.65 -12.30 14.03
C ASN A 439 -16.62 -11.15 13.65
N ALA A 440 -17.71 -11.01 14.39
CA ALA A 440 -18.72 -9.97 14.14
C ALA A 440 -18.16 -8.54 14.18
N ILE A 441 -17.05 -8.32 14.90
CA ILE A 441 -16.31 -7.05 14.90
C ILE A 441 -15.69 -6.79 13.52
N ILE A 442 -15.08 -7.81 12.90
CA ILE A 442 -14.51 -7.73 11.55
C ILE A 442 -15.63 -7.45 10.54
N GLN A 443 -16.74 -8.17 10.60
CA GLN A 443 -17.88 -7.93 9.70
C GLN A 443 -18.41 -6.49 9.83
N LYS A 444 -18.57 -5.99 11.05
CA LYS A 444 -19.01 -4.61 11.31
C LYS A 444 -18.03 -3.57 10.75
N GLN A 445 -16.71 -3.78 10.92
CA GLN A 445 -15.70 -2.89 10.35
C GLN A 445 -15.70 -2.98 8.81
N PHE A 446 -15.91 -4.17 8.24
CA PHE A 446 -16.01 -4.38 6.80
C PHE A 446 -17.19 -3.61 6.20
N ASP A 447 -18.38 -3.69 6.81
CA ASP A 447 -19.55 -2.95 6.35
C ASP A 447 -19.44 -1.43 6.56
N PHE A 448 -18.69 -1.00 7.58
CA PHE A 448 -18.31 0.41 7.74
C PHE A 448 -17.40 0.88 6.60
N VAL A 449 -16.35 0.12 6.25
CA VAL A 449 -15.49 0.38 5.09
C VAL A 449 -16.31 0.45 3.80
N ARG A 450 -17.19 -0.54 3.54
CA ARG A 450 -18.08 -0.54 2.35
C ARG A 450 -18.91 0.76 2.27
N ASN A 451 -19.45 1.23 3.40
CA ASN A 451 -20.21 2.47 3.48
C ASN A 451 -19.38 3.72 3.18
N GLN A 452 -18.18 3.82 3.74
CA GLN A 452 -17.27 4.95 3.49
C GLN A 452 -16.80 4.99 2.04
N MET A 453 -16.49 3.82 1.46
CA MET A 453 -16.17 3.71 0.04
C MET A 453 -17.33 4.12 -0.86
N HIS A 454 -18.57 3.72 -0.54
CA HIS A 454 -19.75 4.08 -1.34
C HIS A 454 -19.93 5.60 -1.38
N TYR A 455 -19.83 6.27 -0.23
CA TYR A 455 -19.87 7.72 -0.14
C TYR A 455 -18.71 8.38 -0.91
N GLY A 456 -17.48 7.91 -0.72
CA GLY A 456 -16.30 8.46 -1.41
C GLY A 456 -16.37 8.33 -2.93
N ILE A 457 -16.74 7.16 -3.45
CA ILE A 457 -16.89 6.89 -4.89
C ILE A 457 -18.05 7.71 -5.48
N GLN A 458 -19.17 7.83 -4.76
CA GLN A 458 -20.29 8.70 -5.15
C GLN A 458 -19.85 10.17 -5.25
N VAL A 459 -19.12 10.68 -4.25
CA VAL A 459 -18.57 12.04 -4.23
C VAL A 459 -17.55 12.24 -5.36
N PHE A 460 -16.69 11.25 -5.63
CA PHE A 460 -15.72 11.30 -6.72
C PHE A 460 -16.40 11.47 -8.08
N PHE A 461 -17.35 10.60 -8.43
CA PHE A 461 -18.00 10.67 -9.74
C PHE A 461 -18.92 11.90 -9.89
N ARG A 462 -19.63 12.32 -8.83
CA ARG A 462 -20.54 13.48 -8.89
C ARG A 462 -19.83 14.84 -8.86
N LYS A 463 -18.68 14.97 -8.18
CA LYS A 463 -17.96 16.25 -8.01
C LYS A 463 -16.60 16.26 -8.70
N HIS A 464 -15.73 15.29 -8.39
CA HIS A 464 -14.31 15.37 -8.69
C HIS A 464 -13.94 14.90 -10.11
N GLU A 465 -14.65 13.91 -10.68
CA GLU A 465 -14.34 13.40 -12.02
C GLU A 465 -14.42 14.51 -13.08
N HIS A 466 -15.46 15.36 -13.02
CA HIS A 466 -15.61 16.49 -13.93
C HIS A 466 -14.46 17.50 -13.75
N HIS A 467 -14.15 17.85 -12.50
CA HIS A 467 -13.11 18.81 -12.15
C HIS A 467 -11.73 18.40 -12.68
N CYS A 468 -11.36 17.12 -12.55
CA CYS A 468 -10.09 16.61 -13.08
C CYS A 468 -10.03 16.64 -14.62
N ARG A 469 -11.16 16.39 -15.30
CA ARG A 469 -11.22 16.42 -16.77
C ARG A 469 -11.00 17.81 -17.35
N GLN A 470 -11.45 18.87 -16.66
CA GLN A 470 -11.25 20.26 -17.10
C GLN A 470 -9.77 20.65 -17.29
N PHE A 471 -8.83 19.93 -16.65
CA PHE A 471 -7.39 20.17 -16.80
C PHE A 471 -6.69 19.24 -17.81
N ALA A 472 -7.39 18.26 -18.38
CA ALA A 472 -6.81 17.42 -19.44
C ALA A 472 -6.60 18.27 -20.70
N THR A 473 -5.36 18.39 -21.19
CA THR A 473 -5.05 19.30 -22.30
C THR A 473 -4.62 18.60 -23.58
N VAL A 474 -3.85 17.52 -23.51
CA VAL A 474 -3.50 16.69 -24.68
C VAL A 474 -3.35 15.24 -24.23
N LYS A 475 -3.77 14.26 -25.06
CA LYS A 475 -3.41 12.85 -24.86
C LYS A 475 -1.87 12.72 -24.86
N PRO A 476 -1.26 11.85 -24.03
CA PRO A 476 0.20 11.72 -24.02
C PRO A 476 0.73 11.20 -25.37
N ASP A 477 1.64 11.93 -26.00
CA ASP A 477 2.53 11.35 -27.00
C ASP A 477 3.49 10.40 -26.26
N VAL A 478 3.16 9.11 -26.26
CA VAL A 478 4.05 8.05 -25.74
C VAL A 478 5.12 7.77 -26.80
N SER A 479 6.01 8.75 -27.02
CA SER A 479 7.31 8.49 -27.63
C SER A 479 8.02 7.39 -26.83
N GLU A 480 8.66 6.43 -27.50
CA GLU A 480 9.49 5.47 -26.78
C GLU A 480 10.53 6.23 -25.94
N PRO A 481 10.62 5.97 -24.62
CA PRO A 481 11.59 6.67 -23.79
C PRO A 481 13.00 6.31 -24.28
N GLU A 482 13.87 7.32 -24.41
CA GLU A 482 15.30 7.09 -24.63
C GLU A 482 15.79 6.00 -23.65
N PRO A 483 16.61 5.04 -24.11
CA PRO A 483 16.95 3.87 -23.32
C PRO A 483 17.77 4.25 -22.08
N GLN A 484 17.08 4.55 -20.99
CA GLN A 484 17.68 4.87 -19.70
C GLN A 484 18.61 3.72 -19.29
N ARG A 485 19.87 4.06 -18.99
CA ARG A 485 20.90 3.10 -18.60
C ARG A 485 20.45 2.35 -17.33
N ARG A 486 20.65 1.02 -17.31
CA ARG A 486 20.20 0.08 -16.26
C ARG A 486 18.68 -0.16 -16.23
N LYS A 487 18.12 -0.63 -17.36
CA LYS A 487 16.88 -1.41 -17.31
C LYS A 487 17.18 -2.77 -16.67
N LEU A 488 16.24 -3.29 -15.89
CA LEU A 488 16.09 -4.75 -15.81
C LEU A 488 15.62 -5.23 -17.19
N ASP A 489 16.35 -6.16 -17.81
CA ASP A 489 15.96 -6.69 -19.12
C ASP A 489 14.66 -7.50 -19.01
N VAL A 490 13.58 -6.80 -19.36
CA VAL A 490 12.21 -7.24 -19.48
C VAL A 490 11.83 -7.02 -20.94
N ALA A 491 11.56 -8.11 -21.66
CA ALA A 491 11.17 -8.07 -23.07
C ALA A 491 9.83 -8.79 -23.24
N PRO A 492 8.90 -8.32 -24.10
CA PRO A 492 7.54 -8.86 -24.18
C PRO A 492 7.47 -10.36 -24.46
N GLN A 493 8.38 -10.89 -25.28
CA GLN A 493 8.46 -12.31 -25.64
C GLN A 493 8.87 -13.24 -24.49
N ASN A 494 9.31 -12.70 -23.35
CA ASN A 494 9.71 -13.50 -22.19
C ASN A 494 8.54 -13.79 -21.23
N PHE A 495 7.36 -13.19 -21.45
CA PHE A 495 6.18 -13.40 -20.59
C PHE A 495 5.36 -14.64 -21.02
N PRO A 496 4.59 -15.26 -20.10
CA PRO A 496 3.70 -16.37 -20.43
C PRO A 496 2.60 -15.97 -21.40
N ILE A 497 2.24 -16.91 -22.27
CA ILE A 497 1.17 -16.77 -23.28
C ILE A 497 -0.15 -16.37 -22.61
N GLU A 498 -0.41 -16.88 -21.41
CA GLU A 498 -1.55 -16.58 -20.54
C GLU A 498 -1.76 -15.09 -20.24
N ILE A 499 -0.69 -14.28 -20.26
CA ILE A 499 -0.75 -12.83 -19.97
C ILE A 499 -0.19 -11.94 -21.07
N LEU A 500 0.28 -12.46 -22.22
CA LEU A 500 0.80 -11.64 -23.32
C LEU A 500 -0.14 -10.51 -23.76
N GLN A 501 -1.46 -10.73 -23.70
CA GLN A 501 -2.47 -9.70 -23.99
C GLN A 501 -2.40 -8.46 -23.07
N HIS A 502 -1.86 -8.60 -21.86
CA HIS A 502 -1.73 -7.52 -20.87
C HIS A 502 -0.37 -6.83 -20.93
N VAL A 503 0.65 -7.49 -21.50
CA VAL A 503 2.03 -7.01 -21.53
C VAL A 503 2.18 -5.64 -22.18
N PRO A 504 1.50 -5.27 -23.29
CA PRO A 504 1.55 -3.92 -23.82
C PRO A 504 1.07 -2.83 -22.83
N ARG A 505 0.03 -3.12 -22.03
CA ARG A 505 -0.47 -2.22 -20.98
C ARG A 505 0.50 -2.12 -19.81
N MET A 506 1.17 -3.22 -19.46
CA MET A 506 2.25 -3.26 -18.46
C MET A 506 3.42 -2.35 -18.89
N PHE A 507 3.94 -2.50 -20.12
CA PHE A 507 5.00 -1.63 -20.64
C PHE A 507 4.57 -0.16 -20.76
N ASN A 508 3.32 0.13 -21.13
CA ASN A 508 2.81 1.51 -21.12
C ASN A 508 2.86 2.12 -19.70
N VAL A 509 2.47 1.38 -18.66
CA VAL A 509 2.57 1.82 -17.26
C VAL A 509 4.02 2.12 -16.85
N LEU A 510 5.00 1.30 -17.27
CA LEU A 510 6.42 1.61 -17.07
C LEU A 510 6.85 2.88 -17.83
N ASN A 511 6.49 3.02 -19.11
CA ASN A 511 6.88 4.21 -19.91
C ASN A 511 6.31 5.49 -19.31
N GLN A 512 5.04 5.46 -18.88
CA GLN A 512 4.39 6.55 -18.16
C GLN A 512 5.12 6.91 -16.84
N GLN A 513 5.62 5.92 -16.10
CA GLN A 513 6.40 6.19 -14.88
C GLN A 513 7.74 6.88 -15.15
N HIS A 514 8.51 6.39 -16.13
CA HIS A 514 9.79 7.03 -16.49
C HIS A 514 9.56 8.46 -16.98
N ALA A 515 8.50 8.71 -17.75
CA ALA A 515 8.11 10.07 -18.16
C ALA A 515 7.73 10.97 -16.97
N GLU A 516 6.99 10.46 -15.96
CA GLU A 516 6.68 11.23 -14.74
C GLU A 516 7.93 11.48 -13.89
N LEU A 517 8.86 10.54 -13.76
CA LEU A 517 10.14 10.72 -13.06
C LEU A 517 10.98 11.83 -13.71
N ASP A 518 11.12 11.77 -15.03
CA ASP A 518 11.87 12.75 -15.84
C ASP A 518 11.24 14.14 -15.73
N ARG A 519 9.91 14.22 -15.81
CA ARG A 519 9.16 15.47 -15.64
C ARG A 519 9.28 16.03 -14.22
N LEU A 520 9.17 15.21 -13.17
CA LEU A 520 9.30 15.64 -11.78
C LEU A 520 10.72 16.13 -11.47
N HIS A 521 11.76 15.55 -12.09
CA HIS A 521 13.12 16.06 -11.98
C HIS A 521 13.24 17.47 -12.57
N ILE A 522 12.68 17.71 -13.76
CA ILE A 522 12.62 19.03 -14.40
C ILE A 522 11.82 20.03 -13.54
N GLU A 523 10.67 19.64 -12.99
CA GLU A 523 9.89 20.52 -12.10
C GLU A 523 10.63 20.84 -10.79
N LYS A 524 11.39 19.90 -10.22
CA LYS A 524 12.26 20.18 -9.06
C LYS A 524 13.36 21.19 -9.41
N TYR A 525 13.96 21.07 -10.59
CA TYR A 525 14.96 22.03 -11.05
C TYR A 525 14.35 23.43 -11.27
N LYS A 526 13.17 23.52 -11.90
CA LYS A 526 12.41 24.78 -12.00
C LYS A 526 12.11 25.41 -10.64
N ALA A 527 11.76 24.61 -9.63
CA ALA A 527 11.54 25.11 -8.27
C ALA A 527 12.82 25.71 -7.65
N LYS A 528 13.99 25.06 -7.82
CA LYS A 528 15.29 25.65 -7.44
C LYS A 528 15.55 26.98 -8.17
N VAL A 529 15.42 26.99 -9.50
CA VAL A 529 15.67 28.18 -10.33
C VAL A 529 14.75 29.33 -9.94
N ALA A 530 13.48 29.04 -9.61
CA ALA A 530 12.53 30.04 -9.16
C ALA A 530 12.97 30.69 -7.84
N LYS A 531 13.36 29.88 -6.84
CA LYS A 531 13.86 30.36 -5.55
C LYS A 531 15.15 31.17 -5.66
N ALA A 532 16.06 30.77 -6.56
CA ALA A 532 17.37 31.42 -6.70
C ALA A 532 17.34 32.76 -7.47
N ASN A 533 16.34 32.98 -8.35
CA ASN A 533 16.36 34.10 -9.31
C ASN A 533 15.20 35.10 -9.18
N PHE A 534 14.20 34.84 -8.33
CA PHE A 534 13.06 35.73 -8.13
C PHE A 534 13.00 36.28 -6.70
N ASP A 535 12.54 37.52 -6.58
CA ASP A 535 12.24 38.10 -5.27
C ASP A 535 11.02 37.43 -4.62
N GLU A 536 10.84 37.66 -3.33
CA GLU A 536 9.76 37.08 -2.53
C GLU A 536 8.36 37.39 -3.09
N TYR A 537 8.19 38.51 -3.80
CA TYR A 537 6.93 38.94 -4.39
C TYR A 537 6.62 38.24 -5.72
N ALA A 538 7.64 37.95 -6.53
CA ALA A 538 7.54 37.11 -7.71
C ALA A 538 7.40 35.62 -7.33
N ILE A 539 8.04 35.18 -6.25
CA ILE A 539 7.85 33.82 -5.67
C ILE A 539 6.38 33.58 -5.27
N GLN A 540 5.65 34.57 -4.76
CA GLN A 540 4.20 34.44 -4.47
C GLN A 540 3.34 34.10 -5.70
N ARG A 541 3.85 34.34 -6.92
CA ARG A 541 3.20 33.97 -8.18
C ARG A 541 3.53 32.53 -8.59
N PHE A 542 4.69 32.02 -8.23
CA PHE A 542 5.13 30.64 -8.50
C PHE A 542 4.44 29.64 -7.56
N ARG A 543 3.87 28.55 -8.11
CA ARG A 543 3.14 27.52 -7.36
C ARG A 543 3.35 26.15 -8.00
N VAL A 544 3.68 25.15 -7.20
CA VAL A 544 3.98 23.76 -7.64
C VAL A 544 2.74 22.87 -7.85
N ASN A 545 1.55 23.31 -7.42
CA ASN A 545 0.27 22.69 -7.76
C ASN A 545 -0.64 23.72 -8.46
N ALA A 546 -0.37 24.02 -9.73
CA ALA A 546 -1.14 25.03 -10.48
C ALA A 546 -2.59 24.61 -10.79
N CYS A 547 -2.89 23.30 -10.81
CA CYS A 547 -4.20 22.76 -11.14
C CYS A 547 -5.16 22.82 -9.93
N LYS A 548 -5.68 24.02 -9.62
CA LYS A 548 -6.60 24.29 -8.50
C LYS A 548 -7.68 23.21 -8.36
N GLY A 549 -7.82 22.63 -7.17
CA GLY A 549 -8.84 21.61 -6.86
C GLY A 549 -8.49 20.19 -7.32
N CYS A 550 -7.31 19.99 -7.91
CA CYS A 550 -6.68 18.69 -8.09
C CYS A 550 -5.37 18.62 -7.28
N THR A 551 -4.90 17.40 -7.04
CA THR A 551 -3.51 17.11 -6.69
C THR A 551 -2.72 17.02 -7.99
N SER A 552 -1.90 18.03 -8.29
CA SER A 552 -0.90 17.99 -9.36
C SER A 552 0.46 18.42 -8.80
N PHE A 553 1.53 17.88 -9.37
CA PHE A 553 2.91 18.29 -9.09
C PHE A 553 3.47 18.96 -10.35
N TYR A 554 2.75 19.97 -10.84
CA TYR A 554 3.00 20.74 -12.05
C TYR A 554 2.99 22.22 -11.70
N SER A 555 4.09 22.91 -11.98
CA SER A 555 4.26 24.31 -11.66
C SER A 555 3.86 25.24 -12.80
N ASN A 556 3.42 26.44 -12.44
CA ASN A 556 3.21 27.54 -13.39
C ASN A 556 4.51 28.30 -13.73
N PHE A 557 5.69 27.69 -13.57
CA PHE A 557 6.98 28.31 -13.86
C PHE A 557 7.01 28.96 -15.26
N ASN A 558 6.52 28.22 -16.25
CA ASN A 558 6.47 28.63 -17.66
C ASN A 558 5.52 29.83 -17.91
N ASP A 559 4.60 30.11 -16.98
CA ASP A 559 3.65 31.22 -17.06
C ASP A 559 4.18 32.49 -16.34
N VAL A 560 5.23 32.34 -15.51
CA VAL A 560 5.87 33.41 -14.73
C VAL A 560 7.22 33.83 -15.32
N CYS A 561 7.93 32.90 -15.97
CA CYS A 561 9.29 33.11 -16.50
C CYS A 561 9.31 33.39 -18.01
N THR A 562 10.42 33.94 -18.51
CA THR A 562 10.60 34.10 -19.96
C THR A 562 10.83 32.75 -20.67
N GLY A 563 10.45 32.67 -21.94
CA GLY A 563 10.65 31.49 -22.78
C GLY A 563 12.11 31.16 -23.13
N SER A 564 13.09 31.96 -22.70
CA SER A 564 14.52 31.62 -22.71
C SER A 564 14.93 30.96 -21.39
N GLN A 565 14.65 31.60 -20.25
CA GLN A 565 14.88 31.03 -18.90
C GLN A 565 14.22 29.66 -18.73
N SER A 566 13.00 29.47 -19.27
CA SER A 566 12.32 28.18 -19.26
C SER A 566 12.98 27.11 -20.13
N ARG A 567 13.77 27.46 -21.15
CA ARG A 567 14.53 26.49 -21.96
C ARG A 567 15.85 26.15 -21.29
N GLU A 568 16.59 27.16 -20.88
CA GLU A 568 17.84 27.03 -20.10
C GLU A 568 17.64 26.14 -18.87
N ALA A 569 16.56 26.36 -18.09
CA ALA A 569 16.25 25.52 -16.94
C ALA A 569 15.89 24.05 -17.31
N ILE A 570 15.32 23.81 -18.49
CA ILE A 570 15.02 22.44 -18.97
C ILE A 570 16.29 21.76 -19.50
N GLU A 571 17.19 22.51 -20.16
CA GLU A 571 18.45 22.01 -20.71
C GLU A 571 19.43 21.67 -19.58
N THR A 572 19.61 22.53 -18.58
CA THR A 572 20.46 22.23 -17.42
C THR A 572 19.90 21.07 -16.58
N ALA A 573 18.58 21.00 -16.37
CA ALA A 573 17.96 19.83 -15.72
C ALA A 573 18.17 18.51 -16.48
N LYS A 574 18.25 18.55 -17.82
CA LYS A 574 18.59 17.37 -18.64
C LYS A 574 20.07 16.99 -18.53
N LEU A 575 20.97 17.94 -18.26
CA LEU A 575 22.38 17.68 -18.01
C LEU A 575 22.61 17.09 -16.61
N GLU A 576 22.06 17.69 -15.55
CA GLU A 576 22.11 17.12 -14.17
C GLU A 576 21.54 15.68 -14.12
N LYS A 577 20.61 15.33 -15.00
CA LYS A 577 20.02 13.98 -15.09
C LYS A 577 20.95 12.91 -15.71
N GLN A 578 22.03 13.30 -16.39
CA GLN A 578 22.99 12.33 -16.94
C GLN A 578 23.92 11.76 -15.87
N ASP A 579 24.10 12.51 -14.78
CA ASP A 579 24.89 12.10 -13.62
C ASP A 579 24.17 11.01 -12.82
N ILE A 580 24.93 10.05 -12.29
CA ILE A 580 24.39 9.00 -11.43
C ILE A 580 24.11 9.64 -10.06
N PRO A 581 22.91 9.49 -9.45
CA PRO A 581 22.65 10.01 -8.11
C PRO A 581 23.69 9.46 -7.13
N PRO A 582 24.35 10.27 -6.28
CA PRO A 582 25.50 9.83 -5.50
C PRO A 582 25.29 8.58 -4.62
N SER A 583 24.07 8.31 -4.17
CA SER A 583 23.71 7.08 -3.44
C SER A 583 23.64 5.81 -4.30
N LYS A 584 23.38 5.94 -5.61
CA LYS A 584 23.45 4.87 -6.63
C LYS A 584 24.85 4.76 -7.28
N GLU A 585 25.68 5.78 -7.10
CA GLU A 585 27.10 5.80 -7.47
C GLU A 585 27.92 5.01 -6.44
N ILE A 586 27.96 5.48 -5.18
CA ILE A 586 28.66 4.78 -4.08
C ILE A 586 28.21 3.32 -3.91
N GLY A 587 26.91 3.04 -4.10
CA GLY A 587 26.35 1.69 -4.03
C GLY A 587 26.77 0.77 -5.19
N ARG A 588 27.17 1.34 -6.34
CA ARG A 588 27.78 0.60 -7.46
C ARG A 588 29.25 0.38 -7.21
N ASP A 589 29.95 1.41 -6.74
CA ASP A 589 31.41 1.36 -6.60
C ASP A 589 31.84 0.44 -5.45
N ILE A 590 31.06 0.38 -4.35
CA ILE A 590 31.23 -0.64 -3.29
C ILE A 590 31.08 -2.07 -3.84
N MET A 591 30.15 -2.31 -4.76
CA MET A 591 29.93 -3.64 -5.35
C MET A 591 30.98 -4.01 -6.39
N ILE A 592 31.54 -3.03 -7.11
CA ILE A 592 32.71 -3.24 -7.98
C ILE A 592 33.92 -3.61 -7.10
N MET A 593 34.24 -2.78 -6.10
CA MET A 593 35.35 -3.02 -5.17
C MET A 593 35.26 -4.39 -4.47
N ALA A 594 34.07 -4.75 -3.97
CA ALA A 594 33.88 -6.05 -3.31
C ALA A 594 34.10 -7.24 -4.26
N ASN A 595 33.64 -7.14 -5.50
CA ASN A 595 33.90 -8.17 -6.52
C ASN A 595 35.38 -8.21 -6.93
N GLU A 596 36.04 -7.06 -7.12
CA GLU A 596 37.47 -6.98 -7.41
C GLU A 596 38.34 -7.61 -6.31
N VAL A 597 38.01 -7.37 -5.03
CA VAL A 597 38.69 -7.99 -3.89
C VAL A 597 38.46 -9.51 -3.86
N MET A 598 37.22 -9.98 -4.08
CA MET A 598 36.90 -11.42 -4.14
C MET A 598 37.61 -12.14 -5.30
N GLU A 599 37.73 -11.50 -6.46
CA GLU A 599 38.45 -12.08 -7.61
C GLU A 599 39.97 -12.05 -7.40
N ARG A 600 40.53 -10.93 -6.90
CA ARG A 600 41.98 -10.77 -6.61
C ARG A 600 42.49 -11.75 -5.55
N MET A 601 41.66 -12.08 -4.57
CA MET A 601 42.02 -12.97 -3.44
C MET A 601 41.46 -14.40 -3.61
N GLU A 602 40.89 -14.71 -4.78
CA GLU A 602 40.27 -16.00 -5.13
C GLU A 602 39.35 -16.58 -4.04
N GLY A 603 38.58 -15.72 -3.36
CA GLY A 603 37.86 -16.05 -2.12
C GLY A 603 36.59 -15.25 -1.91
N VAL A 604 35.71 -15.76 -1.05
CA VAL A 604 34.37 -15.18 -0.81
C VAL A 604 34.04 -15.27 0.69
N PRO A 605 33.79 -14.15 1.39
CA PRO A 605 33.66 -14.13 2.84
C PRO A 605 32.39 -14.84 3.33
N HIS A 606 32.40 -15.30 4.58
CA HIS A 606 31.20 -15.78 5.27
C HIS A 606 30.46 -14.61 5.94
N TYR A 607 29.13 -14.75 6.11
CA TYR A 607 28.24 -13.74 6.71
C TYR A 607 28.78 -13.18 8.04
N VAL A 608 29.15 -14.08 8.94
CA VAL A 608 29.62 -13.77 10.29
C VAL A 608 30.94 -12.99 10.25
N GLU A 609 31.83 -13.32 9.32
CA GLU A 609 33.14 -12.68 9.17
C GLU A 609 33.00 -11.25 8.65
N ILE A 610 32.24 -11.04 7.56
CA ILE A 610 32.05 -9.71 6.97
C ILE A 610 31.27 -8.78 7.91
N ASN A 611 30.24 -9.27 8.62
CA ASN A 611 29.59 -8.43 9.64
C ASN A 611 30.56 -8.12 10.80
N LYS A 612 31.37 -9.08 11.24
CA LYS A 612 32.31 -8.84 12.35
C LYS A 612 33.43 -7.87 11.96
N ALA A 613 33.96 -7.97 10.74
CA ALA A 613 34.91 -7.02 10.20
C ALA A 613 34.27 -5.62 10.09
N LEU A 614 33.11 -5.48 9.43
CA LEU A 614 32.41 -4.20 9.32
C LEU A 614 32.03 -3.60 10.69
N GLU A 615 31.67 -4.42 11.69
CA GLU A 615 31.45 -3.95 13.07
C GLU A 615 32.72 -3.34 13.69
N LEU A 616 33.88 -3.97 13.50
CA LEU A 616 35.16 -3.47 14.03
C LEU A 616 35.58 -2.17 13.32
N GLU A 617 35.52 -2.16 11.98
CA GLU A 617 35.92 -1.03 11.15
C GLU A 617 35.04 0.21 11.41
N PHE A 618 33.71 0.06 11.40
CA PHE A 618 32.80 1.17 11.75
C PHE A 618 32.86 1.57 13.23
N CYS A 619 33.22 0.67 14.14
CA CYS A 619 33.41 1.04 15.56
C CYS A 619 34.65 1.94 15.72
N ALA A 620 35.79 1.53 15.14
CA ALA A 620 37.03 2.29 15.17
C ALA A 620 36.89 3.67 14.51
N GLU A 621 36.18 3.75 13.39
CA GLU A 621 36.06 4.98 12.60
C GLU A 621 34.98 5.96 13.09
N LEU A 622 33.93 5.47 13.79
CA LEU A 622 32.88 6.34 14.34
C LEU A 622 33.08 6.69 15.82
N GLN A 623 33.78 5.84 16.59
CA GLN A 623 33.96 5.96 18.05
C GLN A 623 32.64 6.27 18.80
N GLY A 624 31.56 5.57 18.42
CA GLY A 624 30.23 5.73 19.03
C GLY A 624 29.32 6.80 18.40
N GLN A 625 29.82 7.62 17.46
CA GLN A 625 28.96 8.50 16.66
C GLN A 625 27.86 7.72 15.92
N ARG A 626 26.73 8.39 15.68
CA ARG A 626 25.57 7.82 14.97
C ARG A 626 25.32 8.50 13.64
N ILE A 627 25.36 7.76 12.53
CA ILE A 627 24.96 8.28 11.22
C ILE A 627 23.46 8.04 11.04
N ARG A 628 22.68 9.11 10.80
CA ARG A 628 21.20 9.07 10.72
C ARG A 628 20.54 8.32 11.88
N GLY A 629 21.08 8.44 13.10
CA GLY A 629 20.60 7.76 14.31
C GLY A 629 20.99 6.29 14.44
N LYS A 630 21.48 5.63 13.39
CA LYS A 630 22.02 4.26 13.43
C LYS A 630 23.35 4.21 14.19
N THR A 631 23.60 3.10 14.89
CA THR A 631 24.92 2.77 15.45
C THR A 631 25.77 2.03 14.42
N TYR A 632 27.09 1.91 14.69
CA TYR A 632 28.02 1.15 13.83
C TYR A 632 27.50 -0.25 13.49
N LYS A 633 26.93 -0.98 14.45
CA LYS A 633 26.34 -2.32 14.24
C LYS A 633 25.20 -2.32 13.22
N THR A 634 24.28 -1.36 13.31
CA THR A 634 23.14 -1.24 12.37
C THR A 634 23.58 -0.76 10.98
N ILE A 635 24.80 -0.25 10.84
CA ILE A 635 25.41 0.11 9.55
C ILE A 635 26.13 -1.11 8.97
N ALA A 636 26.95 -1.80 9.78
CA ALA A 636 27.64 -3.05 9.43
C ALA A 636 26.67 -4.14 8.93
N LEU A 637 25.56 -4.36 9.64
CA LEU A 637 24.54 -5.33 9.24
C LEU A 637 23.90 -4.97 7.88
N THR A 638 23.55 -3.70 7.67
CA THR A 638 22.96 -3.25 6.39
C THR A 638 23.90 -3.44 5.21
N PHE A 639 25.20 -3.19 5.38
CA PHE A 639 26.17 -3.47 4.30
C PHE A 639 26.43 -4.96 4.12
N THR A 640 26.41 -5.75 5.20
CA THR A 640 26.49 -7.21 5.13
C THR A 640 25.35 -7.81 4.32
N GLU A 641 24.11 -7.39 4.57
CA GLU A 641 22.92 -7.82 3.82
C GLU A 641 23.07 -7.52 2.31
N MET A 642 23.59 -6.33 1.98
CA MET A 642 23.84 -5.94 0.59
C MET A 642 24.93 -6.80 -0.08
N LEU A 643 26.05 -7.03 0.61
CA LEU A 643 27.17 -7.84 0.10
C LEU A 643 26.80 -9.33 -0.06
N LEU A 644 26.08 -9.92 0.91
CA LEU A 644 25.56 -11.29 0.79
C LEU A 644 24.65 -11.44 -0.43
N MET A 645 23.80 -10.45 -0.68
CA MET A 645 22.87 -10.48 -1.81
C MET A 645 23.62 -10.41 -3.15
N GLU A 646 24.66 -9.59 -3.25
CA GLU A 646 25.54 -9.55 -4.43
C GLU A 646 26.30 -10.87 -4.63
N ILE A 647 26.91 -11.44 -3.57
CA ILE A 647 27.56 -12.77 -3.62
C ILE A 647 26.59 -13.87 -4.10
N THR A 648 25.32 -13.74 -3.76
CA THR A 648 24.25 -14.69 -4.14
C THR A 648 23.72 -14.45 -5.56
N LEU A 649 23.86 -13.23 -6.10
CA LEU A 649 23.41 -12.84 -7.45
C LEU A 649 24.49 -13.01 -8.51
N SER A 650 25.75 -12.71 -8.19
CA SER A 650 26.91 -12.97 -9.05
C SER A 650 27.25 -14.46 -9.13
N GLY A 651 26.86 -15.25 -8.12
CA GLY A 651 27.18 -16.67 -8.02
C GLY A 651 28.65 -16.95 -7.71
N ILE A 652 29.43 -15.93 -7.34
CA ILE A 652 30.91 -15.98 -7.19
C ILE A 652 31.38 -17.04 -6.19
N ARG A 653 30.57 -17.38 -5.17
CA ARG A 653 30.82 -18.49 -4.22
C ARG A 653 30.90 -19.87 -4.89
N THR A 654 30.41 -20.03 -6.12
CA THR A 654 30.55 -21.29 -6.88
C THR A 654 31.92 -21.43 -7.55
N LYS A 655 32.53 -20.29 -7.94
CA LYS A 655 33.85 -20.14 -8.57
C LYS A 655 34.97 -20.38 -7.57
N TYR A 656 34.85 -19.78 -6.38
CA TYR A 656 35.86 -19.81 -5.32
C TYR A 656 35.35 -20.55 -4.08
N ARG A 657 35.93 -21.72 -3.77
CA ARG A 657 35.45 -22.63 -2.70
C ARG A 657 36.43 -22.88 -1.55
N LYS A 658 37.67 -22.39 -1.64
CA LYS A 658 38.75 -22.65 -0.65
C LYS A 658 39.79 -21.51 -0.66
N ALA A 659 39.58 -20.50 0.17
CA ALA A 659 40.51 -19.39 0.40
C ALA A 659 40.29 -18.82 1.82
N ASP A 660 41.16 -17.93 2.29
CA ASP A 660 41.06 -17.29 3.62
C ASP A 660 39.92 -16.26 3.66
N THR A 661 38.71 -16.76 3.92
CA THR A 661 37.45 -16.00 3.94
C THR A 661 37.49 -14.81 4.91
N ILE A 662 38.21 -14.94 6.02
CA ILE A 662 38.47 -13.88 7.01
C ILE A 662 39.30 -12.73 6.41
N LEU A 663 40.36 -13.02 5.64
CA LEU A 663 41.20 -11.97 5.03
C LEU A 663 40.42 -11.19 3.97
N VAL A 664 39.60 -11.88 3.18
CA VAL A 664 38.69 -11.26 2.21
C VAL A 664 37.64 -10.39 2.93
N ALA A 665 37.11 -10.84 4.07
CA ALA A 665 36.16 -10.07 4.87
C ALA A 665 36.77 -8.76 5.41
N SER A 666 38.00 -8.80 5.92
CA SER A 666 38.70 -7.62 6.44
C SER A 666 39.01 -6.59 5.35
N GLU A 667 39.57 -7.02 4.21
CA GLU A 667 39.92 -6.13 3.09
C GLU A 667 38.68 -5.44 2.49
N ILE A 668 37.56 -6.16 2.34
CA ILE A 668 36.30 -5.57 1.88
C ILE A 668 35.77 -4.58 2.93
N ALA A 669 35.85 -4.91 4.22
CA ALA A 669 35.34 -4.06 5.29
C ALA A 669 36.09 -2.73 5.36
N GLU A 670 37.44 -2.76 5.38
CA GLU A 670 38.28 -1.54 5.44
C GLU A 670 37.93 -0.57 4.31
N ARG A 671 38.03 -1.05 3.06
CA ARG A 671 37.74 -0.26 1.85
C ARG A 671 36.29 0.28 1.85
N LEU A 672 35.31 -0.55 2.22
CA LEU A 672 33.91 -0.16 2.26
C LEU A 672 33.66 0.95 3.29
N VAL A 673 34.24 0.83 4.49
CA VAL A 673 34.10 1.85 5.54
C VAL A 673 34.68 3.18 5.07
N ASP A 674 35.88 3.19 4.47
CA ASP A 674 36.48 4.41 3.91
C ASP A 674 35.60 5.05 2.82
N MET A 675 35.17 4.27 1.83
CA MET A 675 34.31 4.73 0.74
C MET A 675 32.97 5.29 1.24
N TYR A 676 32.32 4.62 2.20
CA TYR A 676 31.06 5.09 2.78
C TYR A 676 31.27 6.34 3.64
N MET A 677 32.36 6.44 4.39
CA MET A 677 32.65 7.61 5.21
C MET A 677 32.98 8.84 4.37
N ASP A 678 33.69 8.68 3.25
CA ASP A 678 33.88 9.77 2.29
C ASP A 678 32.55 10.25 1.68
N TYR A 679 31.66 9.33 1.30
CA TYR A 679 30.29 9.67 0.86
C TYR A 679 29.51 10.42 1.95
N VAL A 680 29.58 9.94 3.20
CA VAL A 680 28.93 10.56 4.36
C VAL A 680 29.49 11.96 4.67
N CYS A 681 30.80 12.15 4.62
CA CYS A 681 31.43 13.44 4.87
C CYS A 681 31.22 14.44 3.72
N LYS A 682 31.16 13.97 2.46
CA LYS A 682 30.92 14.82 1.27
C LYS A 682 29.47 15.30 1.16
N TYR A 683 28.50 14.50 1.59
CA TYR A 683 27.06 14.77 1.39
C TYR A 683 26.25 14.89 2.70
N SER A 684 26.90 15.22 3.82
CA SER A 684 26.23 15.61 5.07
C SER A 684 26.44 17.09 5.34
N LYS A 685 25.35 17.81 5.66
CA LYS A 685 25.41 19.20 6.16
C LYS A 685 26.25 19.32 7.44
N ASN A 686 26.18 18.31 8.30
CA ASN A 686 27.00 18.15 9.50
C ASN A 686 27.78 16.82 9.37
N PRO A 687 29.01 16.82 8.83
CA PRO A 687 29.77 15.59 8.67
C PRO A 687 30.23 15.04 10.03
N PRO A 688 30.19 13.70 10.25
CA PRO A 688 30.80 13.10 11.43
C PRO A 688 32.32 13.28 11.40
N ARG A 689 32.94 13.30 12.58
CA ARG A 689 34.40 13.32 12.68
C ARG A 689 34.95 11.95 12.26
N ARG A 690 35.76 11.92 11.19
CA ARG A 690 36.61 10.76 10.85
C ARG A 690 37.69 10.61 11.94
N TYR A 691 37.99 9.38 12.37
CA TYR A 691 38.96 9.12 13.43
C TYR A 691 40.23 8.40 12.93
N ARG A 692 40.15 7.70 11.81
CA ARG A 692 41.32 7.25 11.04
C ARG A 692 41.92 8.41 10.24
N ILE A 693 43.24 8.42 10.17
CA ILE A 693 43.99 9.21 9.20
C ILE A 693 44.00 8.40 7.90
N LYS A 694 43.70 9.02 6.76
CA LYS A 694 43.88 8.37 5.47
C LYS A 694 45.37 8.07 5.24
N ILE A 695 45.65 6.81 4.93
CA ILE A 695 46.92 6.40 4.32
C ILE A 695 46.61 6.31 2.82
N ASP A 696 47.23 7.16 2.01
CA ASP A 696 47.01 7.19 0.57
C ASP A 696 47.53 5.88 -0.06
N ASP A 697 46.82 5.36 -1.07
CA ASP A 697 47.05 4.00 -1.60
C ASP A 697 48.45 3.79 -2.22
N ASP A 698 49.15 4.87 -2.62
CA ASP A 698 50.52 4.80 -3.12
C ASP A 698 51.53 4.32 -2.05
N ASP A 699 51.31 4.62 -0.76
CA ASP A 699 52.19 4.17 0.33
C ASP A 699 51.99 2.69 0.70
N ARG A 700 50.83 2.09 0.34
CA ARG A 700 50.49 0.70 0.71
C ARG A 700 51.37 -0.36 0.05
N GLN A 701 52.16 -0.01 -0.98
CA GLN A 701 53.13 -0.94 -1.58
C GLN A 701 54.48 -1.01 -0.81
N GLY A 702 54.70 -0.14 0.18
CA GLY A 702 56.01 0.05 0.81
C GLY A 702 56.31 -0.75 2.08
N MET A 703 55.30 -1.17 2.86
CA MET A 703 55.52 -1.65 4.24
C MET A 703 55.35 -3.16 4.44
N VAL A 704 56.47 -3.88 4.32
CA VAL A 704 56.68 -5.18 5.00
C VAL A 704 57.84 -5.01 5.99
N SER A 705 57.54 -4.86 7.29
CA SER A 705 58.40 -5.29 8.42
C SER A 705 57.79 -5.02 9.80
N SER A 706 57.69 -6.10 10.59
CA SER A 706 57.74 -6.18 12.06
C SER A 706 56.72 -5.42 12.95
N PRO A 707 56.23 -6.05 14.04
CA PRO A 707 55.42 -5.38 15.06
C PRO A 707 56.28 -4.80 16.19
N GLU A 708 56.01 -3.56 16.61
CA GLU A 708 56.52 -3.01 17.87
C GLU A 708 55.38 -2.48 18.77
N TYR A 709 55.47 -2.88 20.03
CA TYR A 709 54.75 -2.46 21.24
C TYR A 709 53.79 -1.26 21.16
N LEU A 710 52.51 -1.54 21.48
CA LEU A 710 51.61 -0.57 22.10
C LEU A 710 52.10 -0.25 23.54
N PRO A 711 52.22 1.03 23.93
CA PRO A 711 52.28 1.42 25.33
C PRO A 711 50.88 1.41 25.95
N GLU A 712 50.75 0.85 27.15
CA GLU A 712 49.54 1.02 27.98
C GLU A 712 49.44 2.48 28.47
N SER A 713 48.23 3.04 28.48
CA SER A 713 47.97 4.41 28.92
C SER A 713 46.60 4.53 29.56
N GLU A 714 46.48 4.06 30.80
CA GLU A 714 45.33 4.35 31.65
C GLU A 714 45.30 5.85 32.02
N SER A 715 44.16 6.52 31.77
CA SER A 715 43.58 7.46 32.73
C SER A 715 42.13 7.80 32.39
N GLU A 716 41.30 7.86 33.41
CA GLU A 716 39.97 8.44 33.34
C GLU A 716 40.08 9.97 33.22
N TYR A 717 39.14 10.61 32.53
CA TYR A 717 38.21 11.56 33.15
C TYR A 717 37.15 12.02 32.14
N ALA A 718 35.89 11.84 32.48
CA ALA A 718 34.78 12.46 31.78
C ALA A 718 34.52 13.87 32.33
N THR A 719 34.35 14.84 31.44
CA THR A 719 33.83 16.17 31.78
C THR A 719 32.76 16.57 30.75
N ASP A 720 31.50 16.33 31.09
CA ASP A 720 30.37 16.99 30.46
C ASP A 720 30.34 18.46 30.91
N GLU A 721 30.66 19.40 30.02
CA GLU A 721 30.27 20.80 30.18
C GLU A 721 29.55 21.31 28.94
N ALA A 722 28.22 21.37 29.03
CA ALA A 722 27.38 22.07 28.06
C ALA A 722 27.31 23.57 28.41
N THR A 723 27.39 24.42 27.38
CA THR A 723 27.10 25.86 27.50
C THR A 723 26.01 26.28 26.52
N ASP A 724 24.82 25.70 26.69
CA ASP A 724 23.59 26.28 26.13
C ASP A 724 23.12 27.43 27.05
N THR A 725 22.71 28.55 26.46
CA THR A 725 22.33 29.77 27.18
C THR A 725 21.16 30.51 26.53
N ARG A 726 19.93 30.05 26.81
CA ARG A 726 18.75 30.95 26.88
C ARG A 726 17.57 30.42 27.70
N GLU A 727 17.66 30.67 29.01
CA GLU A 727 16.57 31.11 29.89
C GLU A 727 15.12 30.68 29.54
N HIS A 728 14.66 29.59 30.14
CA HIS A 728 13.24 29.39 30.42
C HIS A 728 12.77 30.26 31.60
N PRO A 729 11.47 30.55 31.68
CA PRO A 729 10.75 30.34 32.93
C PRO A 729 9.77 29.16 32.83
N SER A 730 9.79 28.34 33.87
CA SER A 730 9.08 27.06 34.05
C SER A 730 7.54 27.19 34.15
N ASN A 731 6.82 26.10 33.85
CA ASN A 731 6.00 25.47 34.89
C ASN A 731 5.62 23.99 34.67
N SER A 732 5.86 23.20 35.72
CA SER A 732 5.07 22.06 36.25
C SER A 732 4.56 20.91 35.34
N ASP A 733 5.09 19.71 35.65
CA ASP A 733 4.35 18.49 36.07
C ASP A 733 3.90 17.38 35.09
N GLN A 734 4.66 16.26 35.20
CA GLN A 734 4.23 14.90 35.60
C GLN A 734 3.76 13.84 34.58
N HIS A 735 4.30 12.63 34.82
CA HIS A 735 3.98 11.28 34.28
C HIS A 735 4.16 11.06 32.75
N TYR A 736 4.82 10.00 32.27
CA TYR A 736 4.99 8.65 32.80
C TYR A 736 6.40 8.05 32.58
N ILE A 737 6.91 7.27 33.56
CA ILE A 737 8.01 6.30 33.41
C ILE A 737 7.63 5.04 34.23
N ARG A 738 8.17 3.87 33.83
CA ARG A 738 8.02 2.50 34.38
C ARG A 738 6.84 1.67 33.85
N VAL A 739 7.14 0.70 32.99
CA VAL A 739 7.27 -0.73 33.39
C VAL A 739 8.39 -1.37 32.55
N PHE A 740 9.48 -1.80 33.18
CA PHE A 740 10.39 -2.90 32.77
C PHE A 740 11.62 -2.90 33.68
N ASN A 741 11.58 -3.71 34.75
CA ASN A 741 12.74 -4.28 35.47
C ASN A 741 12.26 -5.17 36.63
N GLU A 742 13.08 -6.16 36.99
CA GLU A 742 12.85 -7.17 38.06
C GLU A 742 11.67 -8.13 37.73
N VAL A 743 11.67 -9.45 37.96
CA VAL A 743 12.35 -10.39 38.89
C VAL A 743 12.49 -11.75 38.15
N SER A 744 13.49 -12.64 38.28
CA SER A 744 14.80 -12.68 38.95
C SER A 744 15.59 -13.94 38.49
N ASN A 745 16.90 -13.99 38.77
CA ASN A 745 17.73 -15.21 38.83
C ASN A 745 17.17 -16.22 39.88
N GLY A 746 17.51 -17.52 39.93
CA GLY A 746 18.47 -18.39 39.20
C GLY A 746 18.17 -19.86 39.60
N PRO A 747 19.12 -20.83 39.73
CA PRO A 747 20.59 -20.77 39.57
C PRO A 747 21.12 -21.74 38.48
N ILE A 748 22.42 -22.11 38.55
CA ILE A 748 23.17 -22.97 37.61
C ILE A 748 23.39 -24.37 38.21
N GLU A 749 23.34 -25.42 37.38
CA GLU A 749 24.03 -26.71 37.59
C GLU A 749 24.62 -27.20 36.24
N ASP A 750 25.80 -27.83 36.27
CA ASP A 750 26.54 -28.27 35.08
C ASP A 750 26.07 -29.64 34.54
N ILE A 751 25.91 -29.77 33.21
CA ILE A 751 25.93 -31.06 32.48
C ILE A 751 26.80 -30.90 31.21
N SER A 752 27.41 -32.01 30.78
CA SER A 752 28.53 -32.11 29.85
C SER A 752 28.23 -31.83 28.37
N GLU A 753 29.33 -31.75 27.62
CA GLU A 753 29.46 -31.93 26.17
C GLU A 753 28.60 -33.10 25.64
N ASP A 754 27.94 -32.90 24.49
CA ASP A 754 27.77 -33.95 23.46
C ASP A 754 27.41 -33.30 22.09
N GLU A 755 27.71 -33.99 20.99
CA GLU A 755 27.59 -33.46 19.62
C GLU A 755 26.16 -33.59 19.05
N SER A 756 25.63 -32.53 18.42
CA SER A 756 24.62 -32.66 17.34
C SER A 756 24.51 -31.40 16.48
N SER A 757 24.26 -31.61 15.18
CA SER A 757 23.98 -30.55 14.19
C SER A 757 22.48 -30.43 13.94
N ASP A 758 21.99 -29.21 13.70
CA ASP A 758 21.12 -28.78 12.57
C ASP A 758 20.31 -27.51 12.91
N ASP A 759 19.54 -27.00 11.93
CA ASP A 759 18.52 -25.93 12.03
C ASP A 759 18.95 -24.52 12.51
N LEU A 760 19.80 -23.85 11.71
CA LEU A 760 19.81 -22.38 11.64
C LEU A 760 18.66 -21.86 10.75
N ASN A 761 17.51 -21.58 11.36
CA ASN A 761 16.44 -20.82 10.70
C ASN A 761 16.77 -19.31 10.70
N ASP A 762 17.11 -18.78 9.52
CA ASP A 762 17.49 -17.38 9.28
C ASP A 762 16.25 -16.48 9.07
N ASP A 763 15.58 -16.12 10.17
CA ASP A 763 14.46 -15.16 10.21
C ASP A 763 14.96 -13.70 10.08
N SER A 764 15.33 -13.31 8.85
CA SER A 764 15.88 -11.98 8.52
C SER A 764 15.07 -11.20 7.47
N SER A 765 13.78 -11.53 7.28
CA SER A 765 12.91 -10.85 6.30
C SER A 765 11.86 -9.88 6.89
N ASP A 766 11.72 -9.84 8.22
CA ASP A 766 10.67 -9.04 8.87
C ASP A 766 11.12 -7.59 9.16
N VAL A 767 10.35 -6.64 8.60
CA VAL A 767 10.33 -5.27 9.14
C VAL A 767 9.70 -5.35 10.53
N PRO A 768 10.40 -4.97 11.63
CA PRO A 768 9.88 -5.15 12.97
C PRO A 768 8.51 -4.48 13.14
N ASP A 769 7.54 -5.21 13.71
CA ASP A 769 6.20 -4.68 13.99
C ASP A 769 6.24 -3.40 14.85
N ALA A 770 7.29 -3.22 15.65
CA ALA A 770 7.55 -1.97 16.36
C ALA A 770 7.69 -0.76 15.41
N ILE A 771 8.40 -0.89 14.28
CA ILE A 771 8.58 0.19 13.29
C ILE A 771 7.28 0.43 12.51
N VAL A 772 6.55 -0.63 12.17
CA VAL A 772 5.26 -0.52 11.47
C VAL A 772 4.22 0.17 12.37
N ASN A 773 4.12 -0.23 13.64
CA ASN A 773 3.19 0.37 14.58
C ASN A 773 3.62 1.78 15.02
N ASP A 774 4.90 2.04 15.29
CA ASP A 774 5.38 3.39 15.62
C ASP A 774 5.19 4.36 14.44
N PHE A 775 5.34 3.92 13.19
CA PHE A 775 4.95 4.72 12.02
C PHE A 775 3.45 5.00 12.00
N ILE A 776 2.59 3.96 12.07
CA ILE A 776 1.12 4.14 12.03
C ILE A 776 0.63 5.00 13.20
N ASP A 777 1.23 4.87 14.39
CA ASP A 777 0.75 5.54 15.59
C ASP A 777 1.30 6.98 15.71
N ASN A 778 2.51 7.28 15.21
CA ASN A 778 2.96 8.67 14.97
C ASN A 778 2.21 9.37 13.82
N VAL A 779 1.62 8.60 12.91
CA VAL A 779 0.64 9.07 11.91
C VAL A 779 -0.76 9.26 12.53
N ARG A 780 -1.17 8.44 13.51
CA ARG A 780 -2.44 8.59 14.25
C ARG A 780 -2.46 9.71 15.29
N ARG A 781 -1.32 10.24 15.72
CA ARG A 781 -1.26 11.47 16.54
C ARG A 781 -1.75 12.74 15.80
N VAL A 782 -2.16 12.61 14.54
CA VAL A 782 -2.92 13.65 13.81
C VAL A 782 -4.40 13.60 14.24
N VAL A 783 -4.70 14.20 15.40
CA VAL A 783 -6.08 14.50 15.79
C VAL A 783 -6.51 15.81 15.13
N ILE A 784 -7.11 15.71 13.94
CA ILE A 784 -7.80 16.83 13.30
C ILE A 784 -9.31 16.57 13.42
N TRP A 785 -9.89 17.08 14.51
CA TRP A 785 -11.29 17.50 14.45
C TRP A 785 -11.30 18.86 13.72
N PRO A 786 -11.95 19.00 12.55
CA PRO A 786 -12.54 20.29 12.23
C PRO A 786 -13.67 20.51 13.24
N ASP A 787 -13.66 21.65 13.93
CA ASP A 787 -14.85 22.05 14.68
C ASP A 787 -15.96 22.36 13.65
N ILE A 788 -17.14 21.76 13.83
CA ILE A 788 -18.22 21.79 12.82
C ILE A 788 -19.25 22.88 13.19
N SER A 789 -18.76 24.03 13.63
CA SER A 789 -19.57 25.22 13.90
C SER A 789 -18.78 26.50 13.62
N ASP A 790 -18.77 26.93 12.37
CA ASP A 790 -18.55 28.34 12.01
C ASP A 790 -19.24 28.65 10.67
N ASP A 791 -20.39 29.35 10.71
CA ASP A 791 -21.30 29.58 9.56
C ASP A 791 -20.81 30.68 8.57
N LEU A 792 -19.51 30.96 8.54
CA LEU A 792 -18.92 32.18 7.96
C LEU A 792 -18.22 31.97 6.60
N MET A 793 -18.87 31.28 5.66
CA MET A 793 -18.48 31.28 4.23
C MET A 793 -19.64 31.56 3.27
N ASN A 794 -20.63 32.34 3.71
CA ASN A 794 -21.66 32.95 2.86
C ASN A 794 -21.54 34.49 2.88
N ALA A 795 -20.67 35.03 2.03
CA ALA A 795 -20.60 36.45 1.70
C ALA A 795 -20.52 36.60 0.17
N PRO A 796 -21.46 37.32 -0.49
CA PRO A 796 -21.31 37.66 -1.90
C PRO A 796 -20.22 38.73 -2.07
N LEU A 797 -19.50 38.67 -3.19
CA LEU A 797 -18.57 39.71 -3.61
C LEU A 797 -19.23 40.58 -4.69
N ASP A 798 -19.64 41.78 -4.29
CA ASP A 798 -19.52 42.99 -5.11
C ASP A 798 -18.13 43.60 -4.84
#